data_AF-A0A4U0U683-F1
#
_entry.id   AF-A0A4U0U683-F1
#
_cell.length_a   1.000
_cell.length_b   1.000
_cell.length_c   1.000
_cell.angle_alpha   90.00
_cell.angle_beta   90.00
_cell.angle_gamma   90.00
#
_symmetry.space_group_name_H-M   'P 1'
#
loop_
_entity.id
_entity.type
_entity.pdbx_description
1 polymer ?
#
loop_
_entity_poly.entity_id
_entity_poly.type
_entity_poly.pdbx_seq_one_letter_code
_entity_poly.pdbx_strand_id
1 'polypeptide(L)'
;MQPCFWTSRSALRQCDALCSRTARLRRTALPNGFPRSFTTTATWLAGPVRVQGQLEQRIAKIPIERFRNFCIVAHVDHGKSTLSDRLLELTGTIAVGGKKQILDKLDVERERGITVKAQTCSMIYNYKGEDYLLHLVDTPGHVDFRAEVSRSYASCGGALLLVDASQGIQAQTVANFYLAFAQNLALVPVLNKVDLPSADTERTLEQLRDTFEIDSSNAIGVSAKTGLNVDKILPTIVEQIPAPAGKEDAPLKLLLVDSWYDNYKGVILLVRVFEGRIKAGDRIKSFATDIEYIVGEVGIMYPLETAQTSLRAGQVGYIFFNPGMKRSKEAKIGDTYTHTHTRSQVQPLPGFEEPQSMVFVAAFPTDQSDFSRLEDSINQLTLNDRSVLVTKESSEALGAGWRLGFLGTLHCSVFEDRLRQEHGASIIITPPSVPFKVVWKDGKEEIVSNPNHFPDSTVLHGKIESLQEPYITATVTMPEEYLGKVIELCEGNRGEQESLSFFTSTQVILKYALPLERLVDDFFGKLKSATKGYASLDYEEAGYRESHIAKLQLHVNKAPVDAVARVIHVSQAERLGKAWVAKFKEHVDRQMFEVVIQAAIGKRIVARETLKPFRKDVLQKLHAADASRRRKLLEKQKEGRRKLRAVGNVAIDNKAFQSFLAKMTTISHCNSLMALEKLNGLELPAAADMHVHLREKEIMELVTPTIRRGGVNTVFVMPNLVPPITTVQHALQYKKQLQDLEPNVTFLMSLYLHPNISPETVKEAKKAGIAGIKSYPHGVTTHSEDGVMSYEQFYPVFEEMERQDMVLNLHGELPPSQGQDITVLNAEEAFLPTLKDLHKKFPNLRIILEHCTSAAAIQAVKDCGPTVAATITAHHLFMIVDDWAGDPHCFCKPVAKLPSDRRALLKTAMSGDSKFFFGTDSAPHPASTKRADRYAAGVFTQPHAVGYVIDALEQGVQTGVLKEGEVTKERLQGFLCDFGRTFYKVTDERKERMVLAREKEAVEDVMTSADGKVEVVPFRRGKMTWEAKWK
;
A
#
# COMPACT_ATOMS: atom_id res chain seq x y z
N MET A 1 -44.58 -54.09 28.58
CA MET A 1 -43.61 -53.22 27.89
C MET A 1 -44.41 -52.21 27.05
N GLN A 2 -44.65 -50.94 27.41
CA GLN A 2 -44.06 -50.08 28.45
C GLN A 2 -42.55 -49.82 28.21
N PRO A 3 -42.00 -48.58 28.31
CA PRO A 3 -42.60 -47.24 28.51
C PRO A 3 -42.46 -46.31 27.25
N CYS A 4 -42.76 -44.99 27.25
CA CYS A 4 -43.95 -44.23 27.70
C CYS A 4 -43.87 -42.73 27.25
N PHE A 5 -44.98 -42.17 26.72
CA PHE A 5 -45.43 -40.75 26.89
C PHE A 5 -44.58 -39.58 26.29
N TRP A 6 -45.05 -38.31 26.15
CA TRP A 6 -46.32 -37.69 25.70
C TRP A 6 -46.19 -36.13 25.77
N THR A 7 -46.94 -35.37 24.94
CA THR A 7 -47.46 -33.98 25.19
C THR A 7 -46.49 -32.77 25.36
N SER A 8 -46.90 -31.49 25.21
CA SER A 8 -48.00 -30.80 24.46
C SER A 8 -47.87 -29.26 24.57
N ARG A 9 -48.75 -28.49 23.88
CA ARG A 9 -49.14 -27.07 24.16
C ARG A 9 -48.05 -25.99 23.92
N SER A 10 -48.37 -24.70 23.76
CA SER A 10 -49.62 -24.06 23.30
C SER A 10 -49.43 -22.60 22.82
N ALA A 11 -50.25 -22.23 21.84
CA ALA A 11 -50.56 -20.92 21.27
C ALA A 11 -50.60 -19.67 22.18
N LEU A 12 -50.50 -18.48 21.55
CA LEU A 12 -51.23 -17.27 21.96
C LEU A 12 -51.49 -16.27 20.79
N ARG A 13 -52.65 -16.43 20.11
CA ARG A 13 -53.51 -15.38 19.48
C ARG A 13 -52.95 -14.55 18.30
N GLN A 14 -53.76 -13.96 17.41
CA GLN A 14 -55.22 -13.72 17.44
C GLN A 14 -55.88 -13.80 16.04
N CYS A 15 -57.15 -14.27 15.99
CA CYS A 15 -58.29 -13.96 15.10
C CYS A 15 -58.09 -13.24 13.74
N ASP A 16 -58.85 -13.48 12.65
CA ASP A 16 -59.92 -14.44 12.26
C ASP A 16 -60.25 -14.16 10.74
N ALA A 17 -61.11 -14.81 9.94
CA ALA A 17 -62.09 -15.90 10.10
C ALA A 17 -62.22 -16.73 8.78
N LEU A 18 -63.37 -17.42 8.60
CA LEU A 18 -63.85 -18.09 7.38
C LEU A 18 -64.73 -17.11 6.53
N CYS A 19 -65.21 -17.38 5.29
CA CYS A 19 -65.82 -18.61 4.79
C CYS A 19 -66.04 -18.62 3.26
N SER A 20 -66.22 -19.81 2.67
CA SER A 20 -66.48 -20.04 1.24
C SER A 20 -67.86 -20.68 1.00
N ARG A 21 -68.51 -20.40 -0.16
CA ARG A 21 -69.65 -21.23 -0.63
C ARG A 21 -69.96 -21.15 -2.15
N THR A 22 -69.74 -22.30 -2.81
CA THR A 22 -70.62 -22.97 -3.81
C THR A 22 -71.26 -22.23 -4.99
N ALA A 23 -71.00 -22.74 -6.21
CA ALA A 23 -72.03 -23.24 -7.14
C ALA A 23 -71.43 -24.22 -8.21
N ARG A 24 -72.26 -25.10 -8.80
CA ARG A 24 -71.91 -26.07 -9.88
C ARG A 24 -73.12 -26.38 -10.77
N LEU A 25 -72.95 -26.41 -12.10
CA LEU A 25 -73.76 -27.10 -13.15
C LEU A 25 -72.76 -27.32 -14.34
N ARG A 26 -72.53 -28.51 -14.94
CA ARG A 26 -73.38 -29.40 -15.81
C ARG A 26 -73.97 -28.65 -17.03
N ARG A 27 -73.95 -29.09 -18.31
CA ARG A 27 -73.62 -30.36 -19.04
C ARG A 27 -73.65 -30.03 -20.59
N THR A 28 -73.11 -30.71 -21.63
CA THR A 28 -72.16 -31.84 -21.90
C THR A 28 -71.81 -31.93 -23.43
N ALA A 29 -70.82 -32.77 -23.81
CA ALA A 29 -70.67 -33.54 -25.09
C ALA A 29 -70.00 -32.95 -26.37
N LEU A 30 -68.83 -33.56 -26.73
CA LEU A 30 -68.35 -34.07 -28.06
C LEU A 30 -68.19 -33.13 -29.29
N PRO A 31 -67.35 -33.48 -30.32
CA PRO A 31 -66.15 -34.34 -30.38
C PRO A 31 -64.93 -33.67 -31.13
N ASN A 32 -63.95 -34.48 -31.56
CA ASN A 32 -62.65 -34.08 -32.16
C ASN A 32 -62.70 -33.34 -33.51
N GLY A 33 -61.68 -32.50 -33.77
CA GLY A 33 -61.33 -32.01 -35.12
C GLY A 33 -60.10 -31.07 -35.17
N PHE A 34 -58.97 -31.53 -35.74
CA PHE A 34 -57.79 -30.70 -36.10
C PHE A 34 -57.98 -30.06 -37.50
N PRO A 35 -57.12 -29.12 -37.93
CA PRO A 35 -56.41 -28.06 -37.19
C PRO A 35 -56.73 -26.65 -37.75
N ARG A 36 -56.33 -25.57 -37.08
CA ARG A 36 -56.23 -24.23 -37.71
C ARG A 36 -54.99 -23.46 -37.27
N SER A 37 -54.26 -22.96 -38.26
CA SER A 37 -53.23 -21.95 -38.11
C SER A 37 -53.85 -20.62 -37.69
N PHE A 38 -53.25 -19.94 -36.71
CA PHE A 38 -53.52 -18.53 -36.44
C PHE A 38 -52.22 -17.73 -36.50
N THR A 39 -52.11 -16.91 -37.54
CA THR A 39 -51.18 -15.77 -37.56
C THR A 39 -51.62 -14.75 -36.53
N THR A 40 -50.90 -14.66 -35.41
CA THR A 40 -50.99 -13.52 -34.50
C THR A 40 -49.87 -12.54 -34.81
N THR A 41 -50.22 -11.42 -35.43
CA THR A 41 -49.37 -10.22 -35.45
C THR A 41 -49.24 -9.71 -34.02
N ALA A 42 -48.22 -10.21 -33.31
CA ALA A 42 -47.87 -9.70 -32.00
C ALA A 42 -47.30 -8.28 -32.16
N THR A 43 -48.11 -7.28 -31.83
CA THR A 43 -47.68 -5.89 -31.74
C THR A 43 -46.51 -5.83 -30.76
N TRP A 44 -45.32 -5.43 -31.22
CA TRP A 44 -44.19 -5.22 -30.32
C TRP A 44 -44.52 -4.05 -29.39
N LEU A 45 -44.94 -4.37 -28.16
CA LEU A 45 -45.05 -3.41 -27.09
C LEU A 45 -43.65 -2.87 -26.81
N ALA A 46 -43.43 -1.60 -27.17
CA ALA A 46 -42.22 -0.89 -26.81
C ALA A 46 -42.05 -0.93 -25.28
N GLY A 47 -40.81 -1.12 -24.83
CA GLY A 47 -40.48 -1.06 -23.41
C GLY A 47 -40.88 0.30 -22.80
N PRO A 48 -41.08 0.36 -21.47
CA PRO A 48 -41.50 1.59 -20.80
C PRO A 48 -40.54 2.74 -21.13
N VAL A 49 -41.07 3.83 -21.68
CA VAL A 49 -40.29 5.01 -22.05
C VAL A 49 -39.68 5.61 -20.79
N ARG A 50 -38.35 5.58 -20.69
CA ARG A 50 -37.59 6.19 -19.58
C ARG A 50 -37.86 7.69 -19.59
N VAL A 51 -38.43 8.23 -18.50
CA VAL A 51 -38.64 9.67 -18.37
C VAL A 51 -37.27 10.33 -18.24
N GLN A 52 -36.94 11.21 -19.19
CA GLN A 52 -35.62 11.85 -19.25
C GLN A 52 -35.39 12.73 -18.01
N GLY A 53 -34.26 12.52 -17.34
CA GLY A 53 -33.89 13.33 -16.17
C GLY A 53 -33.59 14.78 -16.54
N GLN A 54 -33.69 15.71 -15.58
CA GLN A 54 -33.39 17.13 -15.82
C GLN A 54 -31.97 17.35 -16.38
N LEU A 55 -31.00 16.54 -15.93
CA LEU A 55 -29.63 16.50 -16.44
C LEU A 55 -29.57 16.10 -17.93
N GLU A 56 -30.28 15.04 -18.32
CA GLU A 56 -30.34 14.57 -19.72
C GLU A 56 -31.03 15.61 -20.62
N GLN A 57 -32.12 16.22 -20.15
CA GLN A 57 -32.80 17.32 -20.86
C GLN A 57 -31.92 18.57 -21.00
N ARG A 58 -30.96 18.79 -20.10
CA ARG A 58 -29.93 19.84 -20.22
C ARG A 58 -28.89 19.45 -21.27
N ILE A 59 -28.33 18.25 -21.19
CA ILE A 59 -27.35 17.71 -22.14
C ILE A 59 -27.89 17.66 -23.58
N ALA A 60 -29.16 17.30 -23.77
CA ALA A 60 -29.82 17.25 -25.07
C ALA A 60 -29.96 18.62 -25.76
N LYS A 61 -29.98 19.72 -24.99
CA LYS A 61 -30.05 21.09 -25.51
C LYS A 61 -28.70 21.67 -25.93
N ILE A 62 -27.60 21.10 -25.46
CA ILE A 62 -26.25 21.54 -25.83
C ILE A 62 -25.98 21.08 -27.27
N PRO A 63 -25.61 21.97 -28.22
CA PRO A 63 -25.27 21.59 -29.59
C PRO A 63 -23.81 21.10 -29.68
N ILE A 64 -23.47 20.33 -30.72
CA ILE A 64 -22.17 19.63 -30.83
C ILE A 64 -20.97 20.59 -30.86
N GLU A 65 -21.16 21.81 -31.36
CA GLU A 65 -20.19 22.91 -31.38
C GLU A 65 -19.74 23.34 -29.97
N ARG A 66 -20.49 22.95 -28.93
CA ARG A 66 -20.21 23.20 -27.51
C ARG A 66 -19.76 21.95 -26.74
N PHE A 67 -19.40 20.88 -27.45
CA PHE A 67 -18.73 19.74 -26.85
C PHE A 67 -17.20 19.95 -26.86
N ARG A 68 -16.48 19.47 -25.84
CA ARG A 68 -15.01 19.54 -25.76
C ARG A 68 -14.46 18.24 -25.19
N ASN A 69 -13.72 17.46 -25.98
CA ASN A 69 -13.14 16.20 -25.53
C ASN A 69 -11.64 16.41 -25.29
N PHE A 70 -11.16 16.23 -24.07
CA PHE A 70 -9.77 16.54 -23.71
C PHE A 70 -9.18 15.58 -22.68
N CYS A 71 -7.86 15.55 -22.62
CA CYS A 71 -7.09 14.79 -21.62
C CYS A 71 -6.05 15.68 -20.93
N ILE A 72 -5.32 15.14 -19.95
CA ILE A 72 -4.24 15.86 -19.26
C ILE A 72 -2.91 15.13 -19.50
N VAL A 73 -2.07 15.70 -20.34
CA VAL A 73 -0.71 15.25 -20.67
C VAL A 73 0.23 15.71 -19.57
N ALA A 74 0.84 14.79 -18.83
CA ALA A 74 1.71 15.11 -17.70
C ALA A 74 2.85 14.08 -17.54
N HIS A 75 3.92 14.48 -16.85
CA HIS A 75 4.83 13.52 -16.21
C HIS A 75 4.20 13.02 -14.89
N VAL A 76 4.75 11.96 -14.32
CA VAL A 76 4.46 11.55 -12.93
C VAL A 76 4.72 12.72 -11.97
N ASP A 77 3.98 12.79 -10.87
CA ASP A 77 4.02 13.83 -9.85
C ASP A 77 3.78 15.29 -10.29
N HIS A 78 3.54 15.60 -11.56
CA HIS A 78 3.17 16.96 -12.04
C HIS A 78 1.77 17.42 -11.56
N GLY A 79 1.06 16.64 -10.74
CA GLY A 79 -0.20 17.03 -10.08
C GLY A 79 -1.47 16.81 -10.93
N LYS A 80 -1.43 15.83 -11.84
CA LYS A 80 -2.50 15.52 -12.80
C LYS A 80 -3.86 15.24 -12.14
N SER A 81 -3.98 14.19 -11.33
CA SER A 81 -5.25 13.80 -10.67
C SER A 81 -5.80 14.91 -9.78
N THR A 82 -4.91 15.66 -9.10
CA THR A 82 -5.29 16.82 -8.29
C THR A 82 -5.91 17.93 -9.14
N LEU A 83 -5.44 18.12 -10.38
CA LEU A 83 -6.05 19.07 -11.31
C LEU A 83 -7.43 18.56 -11.80
N SER A 84 -7.55 17.27 -12.10
CA SER A 84 -8.81 16.63 -12.46
C SER A 84 -9.90 16.84 -11.39
N ASP A 85 -9.56 16.63 -10.11
CA ASP A 85 -10.47 16.90 -8.99
C ASP A 85 -10.93 18.37 -8.98
N ARG A 86 -10.01 19.34 -9.13
CA ARG A 86 -10.37 20.77 -9.11
C ARG A 86 -11.28 21.18 -10.27
N LEU A 87 -11.10 20.60 -11.46
CA LEU A 87 -12.00 20.85 -12.59
C LEU A 87 -13.41 20.34 -12.28
N LEU A 88 -13.54 19.15 -11.68
CA LEU A 88 -14.82 18.57 -11.27
C LEU A 88 -15.50 19.34 -10.12
N GLU A 89 -14.73 19.92 -9.19
CA GLU A 89 -15.25 20.83 -8.16
C GLU A 89 -15.82 22.12 -8.79
N LEU A 90 -15.06 22.75 -9.70
CA LEU A 90 -15.45 24.01 -10.36
C LEU A 90 -16.69 23.88 -11.25
N THR A 91 -16.96 22.70 -11.82
CA THR A 91 -18.18 22.42 -12.58
C THR A 91 -19.35 21.94 -11.72
N GLY A 92 -19.19 21.85 -10.40
CA GLY A 92 -20.21 21.34 -9.47
C GLY A 92 -20.53 19.85 -9.68
N THR A 93 -19.61 19.10 -10.29
CA THR A 93 -19.75 17.65 -10.55
C THR A 93 -19.49 16.85 -9.28
N ILE A 94 -18.65 17.37 -8.39
CA ILE A 94 -18.38 16.85 -7.05
C ILE A 94 -18.48 17.97 -6.02
N ALA A 95 -18.68 17.63 -4.74
CA ALA A 95 -18.70 18.61 -3.66
C ALA A 95 -17.28 19.11 -3.34
N VAL A 96 -17.13 20.42 -3.22
CA VAL A 96 -15.86 21.09 -2.89
C VAL A 96 -15.34 20.59 -1.54
N GLY A 97 -14.07 20.18 -1.48
CA GLY A 97 -13.45 19.64 -0.27
C GLY A 97 -13.90 18.22 0.08
N GLY A 98 -14.50 17.49 -0.85
CA GLY A 98 -14.90 16.08 -0.69
C GLY A 98 -13.71 15.11 -0.64
N LYS A 99 -13.97 13.83 -0.95
CA LYS A 99 -12.92 12.81 -1.08
C LYS A 99 -11.94 13.27 -2.17
N LYS A 100 -10.63 13.24 -1.88
CA LYS A 100 -9.57 13.57 -2.86
C LYS A 100 -9.33 12.38 -3.80
N GLN A 101 -8.86 12.66 -5.01
CA GLN A 101 -8.54 11.70 -6.06
C GLN A 101 -9.72 10.78 -6.36
N ILE A 102 -10.81 11.36 -6.85
CA ILE A 102 -12.06 10.64 -7.15
C ILE A 102 -11.92 9.77 -8.40
N LEU A 103 -11.06 10.18 -9.34
CA LEU A 103 -10.79 9.39 -10.55
C LEU A 103 -9.85 8.20 -10.27
N ASP A 104 -8.81 8.36 -9.46
CA ASP A 104 -7.94 7.25 -9.06
C ASP A 104 -8.77 6.25 -8.22
N LYS A 105 -9.17 5.12 -8.84
CA LYS A 105 -10.20 4.20 -8.33
C LYS A 105 -9.62 3.07 -7.50
N LEU A 106 -8.49 2.53 -7.92
CA LEU A 106 -7.80 1.42 -7.25
C LEU A 106 -7.05 1.96 -6.03
N ASP A 107 -6.98 1.18 -4.95
CA ASP A 107 -6.27 1.65 -3.75
C ASP A 107 -4.75 1.76 -3.97
N VAL A 108 -4.17 0.87 -4.79
CA VAL A 108 -2.77 0.98 -5.25
C VAL A 108 -2.45 2.26 -6.05
N GLU A 109 -3.44 2.88 -6.71
CA GLU A 109 -3.25 4.18 -7.38
C GLU A 109 -3.09 5.30 -6.35
N ARG A 110 -3.88 5.25 -5.26
CA ARG A 110 -3.82 6.21 -4.15
C ARG A 110 -2.59 6.01 -3.28
N GLU A 111 -2.24 4.76 -2.95
CA GLU A 111 -1.07 4.39 -2.14
C GLU A 111 0.25 4.82 -2.81
N ARG A 112 0.35 4.66 -4.14
CA ARG A 112 1.56 4.98 -4.92
C ARG A 112 1.53 6.37 -5.56
N GLY A 113 0.42 7.11 -5.49
CA GLY A 113 0.27 8.45 -6.08
C GLY A 113 0.22 8.49 -7.61
N ILE A 114 -0.10 7.36 -8.27
CA ILE A 114 -0.06 7.20 -9.73
C ILE A 114 -1.40 6.76 -10.29
N THR A 115 -1.82 7.35 -11.42
CA THR A 115 -2.92 6.81 -12.23
C THR A 115 -2.39 5.65 -13.07
N VAL A 116 -2.99 4.47 -12.90
CA VAL A 116 -2.63 3.23 -13.59
C VAL A 116 -3.58 2.97 -14.75
N LYS A 117 -4.89 3.15 -14.53
CA LYS A 117 -5.92 2.99 -15.56
C LYS A 117 -6.53 4.33 -15.95
N ALA A 118 -6.69 4.60 -17.24
CA ALA A 118 -7.35 5.80 -17.74
C ALA A 118 -8.81 5.88 -17.25
N GLN A 119 -9.26 7.07 -16.85
CA GLN A 119 -10.61 7.29 -16.31
C GLN A 119 -11.28 8.46 -17.00
N THR A 120 -12.50 8.23 -17.47
CA THR A 120 -13.30 9.27 -18.14
C THR A 120 -14.37 9.82 -17.21
N CYS A 121 -14.51 11.15 -17.20
CA CYS A 121 -15.63 11.87 -16.63
C CYS A 121 -16.15 12.93 -17.60
N SER A 122 -17.42 13.27 -17.47
CA SER A 122 -18.04 14.40 -18.16
C SER A 122 -18.05 15.61 -17.23
N MET A 123 -18.39 16.78 -17.76
CA MET A 123 -18.52 18.07 -17.07
C MET A 123 -19.56 18.92 -17.80
N ILE A 124 -20.49 19.53 -17.08
CA ILE A 124 -21.36 20.58 -17.64
C ILE A 124 -20.91 21.92 -17.09
N TYR A 125 -20.34 22.75 -17.95
CA TYR A 125 -19.83 24.07 -17.59
C TYR A 125 -20.68 25.14 -18.27
N ASN A 126 -21.15 26.14 -17.51
CA ASN A 126 -21.83 27.29 -18.09
C ASN A 126 -20.80 28.39 -18.34
N TYR A 127 -20.65 28.80 -19.60
CA TYR A 127 -19.70 29.81 -20.03
C TYR A 127 -20.42 30.94 -20.76
N LYS A 128 -20.27 32.17 -20.25
CA LYS A 128 -20.92 33.39 -20.79
C LYS A 128 -22.45 33.24 -20.94
N GLY A 129 -23.08 32.45 -20.06
CA GLY A 129 -24.52 32.15 -20.04
C GLY A 129 -24.92 30.85 -20.76
N GLU A 130 -24.03 30.28 -21.56
CA GLU A 130 -24.31 29.13 -22.43
C GLU A 130 -23.69 27.84 -21.88
N ASP A 131 -24.43 26.73 -21.94
CA ASP A 131 -23.95 25.43 -21.45
C ASP A 131 -23.03 24.72 -22.47
N TYR A 132 -21.94 24.15 -21.96
CA TYR A 132 -20.97 23.32 -22.67
C TYR A 132 -20.88 21.93 -22.02
N LEU A 133 -20.65 20.90 -22.82
CA LEU A 133 -20.39 19.53 -22.36
C LEU A 133 -18.91 19.21 -22.58
N LEU A 134 -18.14 19.11 -21.50
CA LEU A 134 -16.74 18.74 -21.55
C LEU A 134 -16.60 17.26 -21.19
N HIS A 135 -15.77 16.51 -21.90
CA HIS A 135 -15.38 15.15 -21.56
C HIS A 135 -13.88 15.14 -21.26
N LEU A 136 -13.54 14.88 -19.99
CA LEU A 136 -12.17 14.72 -19.51
C LEU A 136 -11.81 13.23 -19.49
N VAL A 137 -10.69 12.88 -20.11
CA VAL A 137 -10.04 11.57 -19.98
C VAL A 137 -8.74 11.76 -19.21
N ASP A 138 -8.71 11.30 -17.97
CA ASP A 138 -7.52 11.35 -17.12
C ASP A 138 -6.60 10.16 -17.44
N THR A 139 -5.34 10.42 -17.77
CA THR A 139 -4.45 9.43 -18.41
C THR A 139 -3.24 9.03 -17.56
N PRO A 140 -2.77 7.76 -17.63
CA PRO A 140 -1.52 7.34 -17.01
C PRO A 140 -0.32 8.22 -17.41
N GLY A 141 0.62 8.44 -16.49
CA GLY A 141 1.81 9.26 -16.74
C GLY A 141 3.07 8.48 -17.12
N HIS A 142 3.03 7.14 -17.08
CA HIS A 142 4.21 6.27 -17.11
C HIS A 142 4.28 5.42 -18.39
N VAL A 143 5.50 5.16 -18.88
CA VAL A 143 5.79 4.51 -20.18
C VAL A 143 5.20 3.10 -20.33
N ASP A 144 5.19 2.29 -19.27
CA ASP A 144 4.51 0.99 -19.21
C ASP A 144 3.03 1.02 -19.68
N PHE A 145 2.38 2.19 -19.59
CA PHE A 145 0.99 2.41 -19.98
C PHE A 145 0.84 3.26 -21.26
N ARG A 146 1.91 3.46 -22.06
CA ARG A 146 1.92 4.19 -23.34
C ARG A 146 0.82 3.73 -24.30
N ALA A 147 0.58 2.41 -24.34
CA ALA A 147 -0.49 1.81 -25.14
C ALA A 147 -1.90 2.20 -24.66
N GLU A 148 -2.07 2.76 -23.46
CA GLU A 148 -3.35 3.27 -22.93
C GLU A 148 -3.48 4.79 -23.08
N VAL A 149 -2.36 5.49 -22.88
CA VAL A 149 -2.21 6.92 -23.16
C VAL A 149 -2.58 7.21 -24.62
N SER A 150 -2.04 6.45 -25.58
CA SER A 150 -2.36 6.64 -27.01
C SER A 150 -3.83 6.38 -27.36
N ARG A 151 -4.49 5.43 -26.69
CA ARG A 151 -5.92 5.11 -26.91
C ARG A 151 -6.82 6.22 -26.38
N SER A 152 -6.44 6.76 -25.22
CA SER A 152 -7.09 7.91 -24.60
C SER A 152 -6.97 9.15 -25.48
N TYR A 153 -5.78 9.43 -26.04
CA TYR A 153 -5.55 10.60 -26.91
C TYR A 153 -6.39 10.53 -28.19
N ALA A 154 -6.52 9.35 -28.81
CA ALA A 154 -7.43 9.12 -29.94
C ALA A 154 -8.93 9.33 -29.60
N SER A 155 -9.30 9.45 -28.31
CA SER A 155 -10.66 9.80 -27.88
C SER A 155 -10.90 11.32 -27.67
N CYS A 156 -9.85 12.14 -27.76
CA CYS A 156 -9.88 13.58 -27.52
C CYS A 156 -9.89 14.42 -28.82
N GLY A 157 -9.95 15.75 -28.66
CA GLY A 157 -9.66 16.76 -29.68
C GLY A 157 -8.63 17.82 -29.21
N GLY A 158 -8.32 17.84 -27.90
CA GLY A 158 -7.22 18.62 -27.33
C GLY A 158 -6.68 17.99 -26.05
N ALA A 159 -5.68 18.61 -25.45
CA ALA A 159 -5.10 18.19 -24.18
C ALA A 159 -4.53 19.37 -23.38
N LEU A 160 -4.59 19.29 -22.05
CA LEU A 160 -3.83 20.17 -21.16
C LEU A 160 -2.41 19.61 -21.02
N LEU A 161 -1.40 20.36 -21.46
CA LEU A 161 0.01 20.02 -21.30
C LEU A 161 0.51 20.55 -19.94
N LEU A 162 0.54 19.67 -18.94
CA LEU A 162 0.77 20.01 -17.55
C LEU A 162 2.25 19.84 -17.14
N VAL A 163 2.93 20.96 -16.92
CA VAL A 163 4.34 21.02 -16.53
C VAL A 163 4.47 21.56 -15.10
N ASP A 164 5.27 20.91 -14.25
CA ASP A 164 5.59 21.40 -12.91
C ASP A 164 6.58 22.57 -13.01
N ALA A 165 6.15 23.77 -12.63
CA ALA A 165 6.98 24.97 -12.70
C ALA A 165 8.25 24.89 -11.83
N SER A 166 8.34 23.95 -10.89
CA SER A 166 9.55 23.71 -10.08
C SER A 166 10.51 22.65 -10.62
N GLN A 167 10.12 21.90 -11.66
CA GLN A 167 10.94 20.84 -12.28
C GLN A 167 11.20 21.06 -13.78
N GLY A 168 10.42 21.90 -14.44
CA GLY A 168 10.48 22.11 -15.87
C GLY A 168 9.98 20.89 -16.67
N ILE A 169 10.35 20.84 -17.95
CA ILE A 169 10.03 19.72 -18.85
C ILE A 169 10.84 18.48 -18.45
N GLN A 170 10.17 17.32 -18.44
CA GLN A 170 10.75 16.00 -18.10
C GLN A 170 10.62 15.02 -19.27
N ALA A 171 11.37 13.90 -19.25
CA ALA A 171 11.42 12.93 -20.35
C ALA A 171 10.02 12.47 -20.82
N GLN A 172 9.15 12.11 -19.87
CA GLN A 172 7.79 11.65 -20.17
C GLN A 172 6.86 12.80 -20.62
N THR A 173 7.15 14.06 -20.26
CA THR A 173 6.47 15.22 -20.85
C THR A 173 6.74 15.29 -22.35
N VAL A 174 7.99 15.07 -22.77
CA VAL A 174 8.41 15.06 -24.18
C VAL A 174 7.80 13.86 -24.93
N ALA A 175 7.88 12.65 -24.37
CA ALA A 175 7.29 11.45 -24.98
C ALA A 175 5.77 11.58 -25.16
N ASN A 176 5.04 12.01 -24.11
CA ASN A 176 3.59 12.17 -24.18
C ASN A 176 3.17 13.38 -25.03
N PHE A 177 3.98 14.45 -25.11
CA PHE A 177 3.79 15.55 -26.07
C PHE A 177 3.78 15.03 -27.51
N TYR A 178 4.81 14.27 -27.92
CA TYR A 178 4.90 13.75 -29.29
C TYR A 178 3.75 12.78 -29.63
N LEU A 179 3.27 11.98 -28.66
CA LEU A 179 2.09 11.15 -28.82
C LEU A 179 0.80 11.98 -29.02
N ALA A 180 0.62 13.07 -28.26
CA ALA A 180 -0.54 13.95 -28.41
C ALA A 180 -0.49 14.77 -29.72
N PHE A 181 0.71 15.22 -30.12
CA PHE A 181 0.97 15.91 -31.38
C PHE A 181 0.71 15.00 -32.60
N ALA A 182 1.16 13.75 -32.57
CA ALA A 182 0.88 12.76 -33.63
C ALA A 182 -0.62 12.45 -33.78
N GLN A 183 -1.43 12.63 -32.73
CA GLN A 183 -2.89 12.53 -32.76
C GLN A 183 -3.59 13.86 -33.15
N ASN A 184 -2.82 14.90 -33.51
CA ASN A 184 -3.30 16.24 -33.89
C ASN A 184 -4.19 16.91 -32.81
N LEU A 185 -3.89 16.69 -31.53
CA LEU A 185 -4.61 17.32 -30.42
C LEU A 185 -4.21 18.79 -30.27
N ALA A 186 -5.19 19.67 -30.06
CA ALA A 186 -4.93 21.05 -29.64
C ALA A 186 -4.33 21.09 -28.22
N LEU A 187 -3.10 21.56 -28.09
CA LEU A 187 -2.35 21.54 -26.82
C LEU A 187 -2.46 22.88 -26.09
N VAL A 188 -2.97 22.84 -24.86
CA VAL A 188 -3.10 24.01 -23.97
C VAL A 188 -2.01 23.93 -22.89
N PRO A 189 -0.98 24.80 -22.89
CA PRO A 189 0.09 24.76 -21.89
C PRO A 189 -0.39 25.24 -20.51
N VAL A 190 -0.16 24.42 -19.47
CA VAL A 190 -0.52 24.71 -18.08
C VAL A 190 0.68 24.47 -17.16
N LEU A 191 1.09 25.51 -16.43
CA LEU A 191 2.19 25.45 -15.46
C LEU A 191 1.61 25.22 -14.06
N ASN A 192 1.84 24.06 -13.47
CA ASN A 192 1.33 23.71 -12.14
C ASN A 192 2.33 24.05 -11.03
N LYS A 193 1.85 24.01 -9.78
CA LYS A 193 2.62 24.20 -8.54
C LYS A 193 3.30 25.56 -8.41
N VAL A 194 2.73 26.61 -9.00
CA VAL A 194 3.23 28.00 -8.81
C VAL A 194 3.09 28.52 -7.37
N ASP A 195 2.55 27.72 -6.44
CA ASP A 195 2.57 27.98 -4.99
C ASP A 195 3.90 27.59 -4.30
N LEU A 196 4.81 26.89 -5.00
CA LEU A 196 6.09 26.47 -4.42
C LEU A 196 7.14 27.59 -4.48
N PRO A 197 7.92 27.84 -3.40
CA PRO A 197 9.03 28.80 -3.41
C PRO A 197 10.17 28.46 -4.40
N SER A 198 10.15 27.26 -4.98
CA SER A 198 11.07 26.78 -6.01
C SER A 198 10.47 26.74 -7.41
N ALA A 199 9.30 27.36 -7.63
CA ALA A 199 8.70 27.47 -8.96
C ALA A 199 9.38 28.55 -9.80
N ASP A 200 9.84 28.18 -10.99
CA ASP A 200 10.51 29.02 -11.98
C ASP A 200 9.68 29.02 -13.27
N THR A 201 8.67 29.90 -13.29
CA THR A 201 7.73 29.97 -14.41
C THR A 201 8.37 30.53 -15.68
N GLU A 202 9.32 31.46 -15.57
CA GLU A 202 9.93 32.10 -16.75
C GLU A 202 10.78 31.09 -17.53
N ARG A 203 11.70 30.39 -16.84
CA ARG A 203 12.46 29.27 -17.42
C ARG A 203 11.55 28.18 -18.01
N THR A 204 10.44 27.85 -17.34
CA THR A 204 9.55 26.79 -17.85
C THR A 204 8.79 27.23 -19.10
N LEU A 205 8.49 28.53 -19.26
CA LEU A 205 7.94 29.10 -20.50
C LEU A 205 8.97 29.10 -21.63
N GLU A 206 10.24 29.41 -21.34
CA GLU A 206 11.35 29.31 -22.31
C GLU A 206 11.51 27.86 -22.79
N GLN A 207 11.59 26.89 -21.87
CA GLN A 207 11.65 25.46 -22.22
C GLN A 207 10.49 25.01 -23.13
N LEU A 208 9.26 25.49 -22.88
CA LEU A 208 8.09 25.16 -23.72
C LEU A 208 8.21 25.71 -25.14
N ARG A 209 8.79 26.90 -25.33
CA ARG A 209 9.07 27.46 -26.66
C ARG A 209 10.17 26.68 -27.37
N ASP A 210 11.31 26.51 -26.71
CA ASP A 210 12.52 25.96 -27.29
C ASP A 210 12.41 24.45 -27.60
N THR A 211 11.54 23.72 -26.89
CA THR A 211 11.40 22.26 -27.03
C THR A 211 10.22 21.84 -27.93
N PHE A 212 9.11 22.56 -27.85
CA PHE A 212 7.84 22.15 -28.45
C PHE A 212 7.30 23.14 -29.50
N GLU A 213 7.98 24.27 -29.70
CA GLU A 213 7.55 25.37 -30.59
C GLU A 213 6.14 25.92 -30.25
N ILE A 214 5.66 25.69 -29.02
CA ILE A 214 4.36 26.17 -28.53
C ILE A 214 4.47 27.66 -28.20
N ASP A 215 3.51 28.46 -28.67
CA ASP A 215 3.33 29.83 -28.18
C ASP A 215 2.94 29.84 -26.69
N SER A 216 3.93 30.11 -25.86
CA SER A 216 3.76 30.17 -24.41
C SER A 216 3.02 31.43 -23.94
N SER A 217 2.63 32.37 -24.82
CA SER A 217 1.88 33.58 -24.43
C SER A 217 0.52 33.25 -23.79
N ASN A 218 -0.04 32.09 -24.15
CA ASN A 218 -1.32 31.59 -23.68
C ASN A 218 -1.22 30.62 -22.49
N ALA A 219 -0.02 30.44 -21.90
CA ALA A 219 0.20 29.46 -20.85
C ALA A 219 -0.35 29.90 -19.48
N ILE A 220 -1.07 29.01 -18.80
CA ILE A 220 -1.75 29.33 -17.53
C ILE A 220 -0.92 28.86 -16.34
N GLY A 221 -0.42 29.79 -15.53
CA GLY A 221 0.22 29.49 -14.24
C GLY A 221 -0.79 29.25 -13.13
N VAL A 222 -0.86 28.02 -12.61
CA VAL A 222 -1.87 27.54 -11.65
C VAL A 222 -1.26 26.76 -10.48
N SER A 223 -2.06 26.58 -9.42
CA SER A 223 -1.81 25.53 -8.43
C SER A 223 -3.06 24.70 -8.22
N ALA A 224 -3.03 23.45 -8.69
CA ALA A 224 -4.09 22.47 -8.41
C ALA A 224 -4.29 22.23 -6.89
N LYS A 225 -3.22 22.41 -6.12
CA LYS A 225 -3.21 22.22 -4.66
C LYS A 225 -3.99 23.32 -3.94
N THR A 226 -3.70 24.60 -4.20
CA THR A 226 -4.38 25.73 -3.53
C THR A 226 -5.66 26.19 -4.25
N GLY A 227 -5.85 25.82 -5.52
CA GLY A 227 -6.92 26.30 -6.39
C GLY A 227 -6.57 27.58 -7.17
N LEU A 228 -5.39 28.17 -6.95
CA LEU A 228 -4.95 29.42 -7.58
C LEU A 228 -4.98 29.32 -9.12
N ASN A 229 -5.71 30.24 -9.77
CA ASN A 229 -5.88 30.37 -11.23
C ASN A 229 -6.53 29.17 -11.95
N VAL A 230 -6.98 28.13 -11.24
CA VAL A 230 -7.57 26.93 -11.87
C VAL A 230 -8.92 27.25 -12.54
N ASP A 231 -9.61 28.27 -12.05
CA ASP A 231 -10.81 28.88 -12.64
C ASP A 231 -10.64 29.30 -14.11
N LYS A 232 -9.42 29.66 -14.52
CA LYS A 232 -9.09 30.13 -15.88
C LYS A 232 -9.00 29.01 -16.90
N ILE A 233 -8.80 27.76 -16.46
CA ILE A 233 -8.60 26.61 -17.36
C ILE A 233 -9.90 26.25 -18.11
N LEU A 234 -11.05 26.27 -17.44
CA LEU A 234 -12.33 25.93 -18.06
C LEU A 234 -12.73 26.89 -19.21
N PRO A 235 -12.62 28.23 -19.06
CA PRO A 235 -12.67 29.17 -20.19
C PRO A 235 -11.72 28.81 -21.33
N THR A 236 -10.44 28.55 -21.05
CA THR A 236 -9.43 28.26 -22.09
C THR A 236 -9.71 26.94 -22.82
N ILE A 237 -10.22 25.91 -22.13
CA ILE A 237 -10.72 24.68 -22.77
C ILE A 237 -11.85 24.99 -23.76
N VAL A 238 -12.80 25.85 -23.37
CA VAL A 238 -13.92 26.24 -24.25
C VAL A 238 -13.44 27.02 -25.47
N GLU A 239 -12.44 27.90 -25.32
CA GLU A 239 -11.99 28.81 -26.38
C GLU A 239 -10.88 28.24 -27.29
N GLN A 240 -10.00 27.35 -26.80
CA GLN A 240 -8.86 26.82 -27.57
C GLN A 240 -9.03 25.38 -28.07
N ILE A 241 -9.74 24.50 -27.35
CA ILE A 241 -9.93 23.10 -27.79
C ILE A 241 -11.06 23.05 -28.83
N PRO A 242 -10.88 22.37 -29.98
CA PRO A 242 -11.91 22.30 -31.01
C PRO A 242 -13.13 21.47 -30.57
N ALA A 243 -14.29 21.79 -31.16
CA ALA A 243 -15.46 20.93 -31.08
C ALA A 243 -15.23 19.60 -31.84
N PRO A 244 -15.79 18.47 -31.38
CA PRO A 244 -15.68 17.21 -32.10
C PRO A 244 -16.46 17.27 -33.42
N ALA A 245 -15.80 16.91 -34.52
CA ALA A 245 -16.45 16.77 -35.82
C ALA A 245 -17.32 15.50 -35.87
N GLY A 246 -18.54 15.62 -36.39
CA GLY A 246 -19.49 14.52 -36.56
C GLY A 246 -20.87 15.00 -37.01
N LYS A 247 -21.76 14.06 -37.34
CA LYS A 247 -23.18 14.32 -37.63
C LYS A 247 -24.06 13.24 -37.00
N GLU A 248 -25.16 13.62 -36.36
CA GLU A 248 -26.06 12.68 -35.66
C GLU A 248 -26.85 11.76 -36.61
N ASP A 249 -27.10 12.19 -37.84
CA ASP A 249 -27.83 11.43 -38.87
C ASP A 249 -26.93 10.58 -39.78
N ALA A 250 -25.61 10.63 -39.59
CA ALA A 250 -24.68 9.78 -40.33
C ALA A 250 -24.75 8.30 -39.85
N PRO A 251 -24.28 7.33 -40.66
CA PRO A 251 -24.07 5.97 -40.19
C PRO A 251 -23.25 5.91 -38.90
N LEU A 252 -23.65 5.07 -37.94
CA LEU A 252 -22.96 4.97 -36.66
C LEU A 252 -21.49 4.58 -36.86
N LYS A 253 -20.57 5.40 -36.34
CA LYS A 253 -19.14 5.11 -36.25
C LYS A 253 -18.69 5.37 -34.81
N LEU A 254 -18.49 4.27 -34.08
CA LEU A 254 -18.19 4.26 -32.65
C LEU A 254 -16.85 3.56 -32.44
N LEU A 255 -15.94 4.18 -31.68
CA LEU A 255 -14.63 3.62 -31.32
C LEU A 255 -14.67 3.04 -29.90
N LEU A 256 -14.17 1.82 -29.72
CA LEU A 256 -13.93 1.24 -28.40
C LEU A 256 -12.61 1.78 -27.81
N VAL A 257 -12.70 2.60 -26.77
CA VAL A 257 -11.57 3.31 -26.14
C VAL A 257 -10.94 2.49 -24.99
N ASP A 258 -11.78 1.85 -24.18
CA ASP A 258 -11.41 0.96 -23.08
C ASP A 258 -12.59 0.02 -22.72
N SER A 259 -12.36 -1.00 -21.89
CA SER A 259 -13.43 -1.82 -21.31
C SER A 259 -13.09 -2.27 -19.88
N TRP A 260 -14.13 -2.54 -19.10
CA TRP A 260 -14.04 -3.18 -17.78
C TRP A 260 -15.16 -4.22 -17.61
N TYR A 261 -15.09 -5.02 -16.56
CA TYR A 261 -16.07 -6.04 -16.26
C TYR A 261 -16.87 -5.68 -15.00
N ASP A 262 -18.20 -5.75 -15.09
CA ASP A 262 -19.13 -5.66 -13.97
C ASP A 262 -19.87 -6.99 -13.77
N ASN A 263 -20.10 -7.35 -12.51
CA ASN A 263 -20.66 -8.66 -12.13
C ASN A 263 -22.13 -8.87 -12.54
N TYR A 264 -22.87 -7.79 -12.88
CA TYR A 264 -24.29 -7.84 -13.23
C TYR A 264 -24.55 -7.46 -14.70
N LYS A 265 -23.80 -6.48 -15.23
CA LYS A 265 -23.88 -5.97 -16.61
C LYS A 265 -22.98 -6.75 -17.58
N GLY A 266 -21.99 -7.48 -17.07
CA GLY A 266 -20.95 -8.13 -17.87
C GLY A 266 -19.89 -7.12 -18.33
N VAL A 267 -19.36 -7.30 -19.55
CA VAL A 267 -18.37 -6.36 -20.10
C VAL A 267 -19.04 -5.02 -20.43
N ILE A 268 -18.54 -3.95 -19.83
CA ILE A 268 -18.91 -2.57 -20.13
C ILE A 268 -17.82 -1.96 -21.02
N LEU A 269 -18.26 -1.25 -22.07
CA LEU A 269 -17.39 -0.64 -23.07
C LEU A 269 -17.38 0.88 -22.89
N LEU A 270 -16.21 1.49 -22.76
CA LEU A 270 -16.00 2.93 -22.89
C LEU A 270 -15.86 3.27 -24.38
N VAL A 271 -16.69 4.20 -24.86
CA VAL A 271 -16.86 4.46 -26.30
C VAL A 271 -16.84 5.94 -26.64
N ARG A 272 -16.23 6.28 -27.78
CA ARG A 272 -16.38 7.59 -28.44
C ARG A 272 -17.27 7.43 -29.67
N VAL A 273 -18.34 8.21 -29.75
CA VAL A 273 -19.18 8.28 -30.95
C VAL A 273 -18.60 9.37 -31.86
N PHE A 274 -18.07 9.00 -33.03
CA PHE A 274 -17.62 9.96 -34.04
C PHE A 274 -18.78 10.40 -34.94
N GLU A 275 -19.57 9.45 -35.41
CA GLU A 275 -20.70 9.70 -36.32
C GLU A 275 -21.94 8.91 -35.89
N GLY A 276 -23.11 9.46 -36.20
CA GLY A 276 -24.41 8.86 -35.93
C GLY A 276 -24.86 8.99 -34.47
N ARG A 277 -25.74 8.06 -34.09
CA ARG A 277 -26.31 7.91 -32.74
C ARG A 277 -26.58 6.44 -32.40
N ILE A 278 -26.60 6.14 -31.12
CA ILE A 278 -26.82 4.80 -30.54
C ILE A 278 -27.71 4.91 -29.30
N LYS A 279 -28.65 3.97 -29.14
CA LYS A 279 -29.59 3.88 -28.01
C LYS A 279 -29.79 2.43 -27.57
N ALA A 280 -30.44 2.25 -26.42
CA ALA A 280 -30.90 0.93 -25.98
C ALA A 280 -31.81 0.26 -27.04
N GLY A 281 -31.62 -1.04 -27.27
CA GLY A 281 -32.33 -1.85 -28.26
C GLY A 281 -31.76 -1.82 -29.68
N ASP A 282 -30.79 -0.96 -29.98
CA ASP A 282 -30.10 -0.98 -31.28
C ASP A 282 -29.24 -2.26 -31.45
N ARG A 283 -28.98 -2.63 -32.71
CA ARG A 283 -28.09 -3.74 -33.05
C ARG A 283 -26.83 -3.24 -33.71
N ILE A 284 -25.69 -3.50 -33.07
CA ILE A 284 -24.38 -3.07 -33.55
C ILE A 284 -23.48 -4.27 -33.84
N LYS A 285 -22.59 -4.11 -34.82
CA LYS A 285 -21.64 -5.13 -35.25
C LYS A 285 -20.21 -4.62 -35.13
N SER A 286 -19.35 -5.47 -34.56
CA SER A 286 -17.90 -5.29 -34.48
C SER A 286 -17.26 -5.38 -35.87
N PHE A 287 -16.19 -4.61 -36.13
CA PHE A 287 -15.38 -4.77 -37.34
C PHE A 287 -14.26 -5.82 -37.14
N ALA A 288 -13.65 -5.90 -35.96
CA ALA A 288 -12.49 -6.74 -35.66
C ALA A 288 -12.83 -8.19 -35.23
N THR A 289 -14.11 -8.50 -34.98
CA THR A 289 -14.61 -9.85 -34.67
C THR A 289 -15.79 -10.30 -35.54
N ASP A 290 -16.45 -9.37 -36.23
CA ASP A 290 -17.68 -9.59 -37.00
C ASP A 290 -18.86 -10.18 -36.17
N ILE A 291 -18.85 -10.00 -34.84
CA ILE A 291 -19.95 -10.39 -33.94
C ILE A 291 -20.99 -9.26 -33.85
N GLU A 292 -22.28 -9.61 -33.83
CA GLU A 292 -23.42 -8.71 -33.61
C GLU A 292 -23.90 -8.76 -32.15
N TYR A 293 -24.16 -7.58 -31.57
CA TYR A 293 -24.66 -7.42 -30.20
C TYR A 293 -25.89 -6.50 -30.16
N ILE A 294 -26.75 -6.70 -29.16
CA ILE A 294 -27.92 -5.86 -28.88
C ILE A 294 -27.59 -4.94 -27.71
N VAL A 295 -27.71 -3.62 -27.90
CA VAL A 295 -27.42 -2.61 -26.89
C VAL A 295 -28.43 -2.68 -25.74
N GLY A 296 -27.96 -2.87 -24.51
CA GLY A 296 -28.79 -2.94 -23.30
C GLY A 296 -29.05 -1.57 -22.69
N GLU A 297 -27.97 -0.83 -22.38
CA GLU A 297 -28.02 0.55 -21.92
C GLU A 297 -26.87 1.36 -22.55
N VAL A 298 -27.06 2.66 -22.66
CA VAL A 298 -26.02 3.65 -22.99
C VAL A 298 -26.02 4.75 -21.93
N GLY A 299 -24.87 5.38 -21.66
CA GLY A 299 -24.79 6.46 -20.69
C GLY A 299 -23.47 7.20 -20.71
N ILE A 300 -23.31 8.17 -19.81
CA ILE A 300 -22.07 8.93 -19.62
C ILE A 300 -21.52 8.72 -18.21
N MET A 301 -20.25 9.04 -17.99
CA MET A 301 -19.66 9.06 -16.65
C MET A 301 -19.84 10.47 -16.07
N TYR A 302 -20.63 10.67 -15.01
CA TYR A 302 -20.86 12.01 -14.45
C TYR A 302 -21.21 12.10 -12.94
N PRO A 303 -20.21 12.01 -12.03
CA PRO A 303 -18.87 11.44 -12.23
C PRO A 303 -18.89 9.91 -12.31
N LEU A 304 -19.97 9.28 -11.84
CA LEU A 304 -20.24 7.84 -11.93
C LEU A 304 -21.21 7.52 -13.09
N GLU A 305 -21.44 6.24 -13.36
CA GLU A 305 -22.30 5.76 -14.45
C GLU A 305 -23.71 6.40 -14.40
N THR A 306 -23.97 7.29 -15.36
CA THR A 306 -25.19 8.06 -15.52
C THR A 306 -25.83 7.72 -16.86
N ALA A 307 -26.78 6.79 -16.83
CA ALA A 307 -27.51 6.32 -18.00
C ALA A 307 -28.23 7.44 -18.76
N GLN A 308 -28.34 7.30 -20.08
CA GLN A 308 -29.02 8.22 -21.00
C GLN A 308 -29.94 7.44 -21.96
N THR A 309 -30.87 8.11 -22.64
CA THR A 309 -31.70 7.47 -23.68
C THR A 309 -30.90 7.15 -24.95
N SER A 310 -29.91 7.97 -25.28
CA SER A 310 -29.04 7.83 -26.45
C SER A 310 -27.68 8.50 -26.24
N LEU A 311 -26.63 7.96 -26.85
CA LEU A 311 -25.38 8.68 -27.13
C LEU A 311 -25.35 9.11 -28.59
N ARG A 312 -24.77 10.28 -28.85
CA ARG A 312 -24.69 10.93 -30.18
C ARG A 312 -23.27 11.37 -30.53
N ALA A 313 -23.05 11.66 -31.81
CA ALA A 313 -21.80 12.18 -32.35
C ALA A 313 -21.12 13.22 -31.44
N GLY A 314 -19.82 13.06 -31.24
CA GLY A 314 -18.98 13.86 -30.35
C GLY A 314 -18.90 13.37 -28.91
N GLN A 315 -19.90 12.64 -28.38
CA GLN A 315 -19.90 12.23 -26.97
C GLN A 315 -18.93 11.07 -26.67
N VAL A 316 -18.42 11.06 -25.43
CA VAL A 316 -17.74 9.92 -24.82
C VAL A 316 -18.64 9.36 -23.71
N GLY A 317 -18.83 8.05 -23.66
CA GLY A 317 -19.76 7.41 -22.74
C GLY A 317 -19.51 5.91 -22.56
N TYR A 318 -20.39 5.24 -21.82
CA TYR A 318 -20.38 3.79 -21.63
C TYR A 318 -21.54 3.14 -22.39
N ILE A 319 -21.34 1.89 -22.84
CA ILE A 319 -22.41 0.99 -23.29
C ILE A 319 -22.22 -0.41 -22.70
N PHE A 320 -23.32 -1.12 -22.46
CA PHE A 320 -23.30 -2.57 -22.22
C PHE A 320 -24.46 -3.26 -22.95
N PHE A 321 -24.34 -4.57 -23.16
CA PHE A 321 -25.24 -5.34 -24.02
C PHE A 321 -26.32 -6.11 -23.25
N ASN A 322 -27.43 -6.43 -23.90
CA ASN A 322 -28.46 -7.31 -23.35
C ASN A 322 -28.93 -8.34 -24.40
N PRO A 323 -28.53 -9.63 -24.28
CA PRO A 323 -27.71 -10.21 -23.22
C PRO A 323 -26.28 -9.67 -23.20
N GLY A 324 -25.67 -9.61 -22.02
CA GLY A 324 -24.31 -9.12 -21.82
C GLY A 324 -23.25 -9.92 -22.58
N MET A 325 -22.19 -9.25 -23.03
CA MET A 325 -21.03 -9.88 -23.66
C MET A 325 -20.37 -10.84 -22.65
N LYS A 326 -20.25 -12.12 -23.03
CA LYS A 326 -19.86 -13.21 -22.11
C LYS A 326 -18.36 -13.39 -21.95
N ARG A 327 -17.56 -12.86 -22.89
CA ARG A 327 -16.10 -13.01 -22.89
C ARG A 327 -15.48 -11.64 -23.13
N SER A 328 -14.76 -11.10 -22.15
CA SER A 328 -14.05 -9.83 -22.30
C SER A 328 -13.10 -9.82 -23.51
N LYS A 329 -12.57 -10.99 -23.92
CA LYS A 329 -11.73 -11.15 -25.12
C LYS A 329 -12.42 -10.78 -26.44
N GLU A 330 -13.74 -10.60 -26.47
CA GLU A 330 -14.48 -10.09 -27.63
C GLU A 330 -14.41 -8.55 -27.75
N ALA A 331 -14.18 -7.83 -26.65
CA ALA A 331 -14.03 -6.38 -26.59
C ALA A 331 -12.61 -5.93 -27.00
N LYS A 332 -12.28 -6.03 -28.29
CA LYS A 332 -10.99 -5.58 -28.84
C LYS A 332 -10.87 -4.06 -28.81
N ILE A 333 -9.95 -3.52 -28.01
CA ILE A 333 -9.79 -2.07 -27.90
C ILE A 333 -9.26 -1.51 -29.23
N GLY A 334 -9.85 -0.39 -29.69
CA GLY A 334 -9.63 0.14 -31.04
C GLY A 334 -10.55 -0.43 -32.11
N ASP A 335 -11.39 -1.41 -31.78
CA ASP A 335 -12.43 -1.87 -32.70
C ASP A 335 -13.45 -0.76 -32.97
N THR A 336 -13.97 -0.76 -34.19
CA THR A 336 -15.09 0.08 -34.61
C THR A 336 -16.38 -0.70 -34.47
N TYR A 337 -17.44 -0.06 -33.98
CA TYR A 337 -18.79 -0.58 -34.03
C TYR A 337 -19.68 0.32 -34.89
N THR A 338 -20.60 -0.31 -35.63
CA THR A 338 -21.61 0.35 -36.46
C THR A 338 -22.93 -0.41 -36.38
N HIS A 339 -24.05 0.18 -36.79
CA HIS A 339 -25.32 -0.56 -36.86
C HIS A 339 -25.22 -1.68 -37.90
N THR A 340 -25.77 -2.87 -37.61
CA THR A 340 -25.65 -4.05 -38.48
C THR A 340 -26.06 -3.76 -39.93
N HIS A 341 -27.07 -2.92 -40.14
CA HIS A 341 -27.59 -2.55 -41.45
C HIS A 341 -26.77 -1.50 -42.22
N THR A 342 -25.91 -0.71 -41.55
CA THR A 342 -25.00 0.26 -42.19
C THR A 342 -23.59 -0.28 -42.40
N ARG A 343 -23.30 -1.53 -42.02
CA ARG A 343 -21.95 -2.13 -42.01
C ARG A 343 -21.22 -2.12 -43.36
N SER A 344 -21.92 -2.04 -44.48
CA SER A 344 -21.36 -1.91 -45.84
C SER A 344 -21.02 -0.46 -46.25
N GLN A 345 -21.52 0.54 -45.52
CA GLN A 345 -21.38 1.97 -45.82
C GLN A 345 -20.29 2.65 -44.98
N VAL A 346 -19.73 1.94 -43.99
CA VAL A 346 -18.77 2.46 -43.00
C VAL A 346 -17.41 1.81 -43.20
N GLN A 347 -16.37 2.63 -43.32
CA GLN A 347 -14.98 2.19 -43.15
C GLN A 347 -14.62 2.20 -41.65
N PRO A 348 -13.81 1.23 -41.18
CA PRO A 348 -13.34 1.22 -39.80
C PRO A 348 -12.44 2.43 -39.52
N LEU A 349 -12.37 2.82 -38.25
CA LEU A 349 -11.32 3.72 -37.77
C LEU A 349 -9.97 2.99 -37.72
N PRO A 350 -8.84 3.73 -37.66
CA PRO A 350 -7.55 3.13 -37.35
C PRO A 350 -7.61 2.39 -36.01
N GLY A 351 -7.36 1.08 -36.03
CA GLY A 351 -7.28 0.26 -34.83
C GLY A 351 -5.95 0.45 -34.09
N PHE A 352 -5.87 -0.11 -32.88
CA PHE A 352 -4.62 -0.17 -32.12
C PHE A 352 -3.97 -1.55 -32.25
N GLU A 353 -2.65 -1.60 -32.14
CA GLU A 353 -1.90 -2.85 -32.03
C GLU A 353 -2.04 -3.44 -30.61
N GLU A 354 -2.11 -4.76 -30.49
CA GLU A 354 -2.16 -5.42 -29.17
C GLU A 354 -0.75 -5.39 -28.53
N PRO A 355 -0.57 -4.73 -27.36
CA PRO A 355 0.74 -4.47 -26.80
C PRO A 355 1.39 -5.77 -26.27
N GLN A 356 2.67 -5.96 -26.57
CA GLN A 356 3.39 -7.19 -26.23
C GLN A 356 3.88 -7.20 -24.78
N SER A 357 3.84 -8.37 -24.13
CA SER A 357 4.38 -8.55 -22.78
C SER A 357 5.91 -8.65 -22.81
N MET A 358 6.59 -7.72 -22.13
CA MET A 358 8.06 -7.61 -22.08
C MET A 358 8.66 -8.20 -20.80
N VAL A 359 7.89 -8.24 -19.71
CA VAL A 359 8.35 -8.70 -18.38
C VAL A 359 7.48 -9.86 -17.91
N PHE A 360 8.08 -10.95 -17.42
CA PHE A 360 7.39 -12.16 -16.99
C PHE A 360 7.79 -12.62 -15.59
N VAL A 361 6.78 -12.98 -14.78
CA VAL A 361 6.93 -13.71 -13.51
C VAL A 361 6.19 -15.04 -13.57
N ALA A 362 6.43 -15.92 -12.59
CA ALA A 362 5.59 -17.07 -12.31
C ALA A 362 5.02 -16.94 -10.88
N ALA A 363 3.71 -17.16 -10.73
CA ALA A 363 3.00 -17.13 -9.47
C ALA A 363 2.52 -18.55 -9.10
N PHE A 364 2.87 -19.00 -7.90
CA PHE A 364 2.52 -20.31 -7.36
C PHE A 364 1.84 -20.13 -5.99
N PRO A 365 0.80 -20.92 -5.67
CA PRO A 365 0.17 -20.86 -4.35
C PRO A 365 1.08 -21.54 -3.32
N THR A 366 1.05 -21.12 -2.05
CA THR A 366 1.91 -21.72 -1.01
C THR A 366 1.51 -23.14 -0.60
N ASP A 367 0.22 -23.46 -0.76
CA ASP A 367 -0.33 -24.81 -0.76
C ASP A 367 -1.03 -25.04 -2.11
N GLN A 368 -0.90 -26.22 -2.68
CA GLN A 368 -1.53 -26.60 -3.95
C GLN A 368 -3.06 -26.72 -3.83
N SER A 369 -3.62 -26.79 -2.61
CA SER A 369 -5.07 -26.71 -2.39
C SER A 369 -5.67 -25.35 -2.84
N ASP A 370 -4.93 -24.24 -2.69
CA ASP A 370 -5.32 -22.90 -3.12
C ASP A 370 -5.19 -22.67 -4.64
N PHE A 371 -4.72 -23.64 -5.45
CA PHE A 371 -4.49 -23.43 -6.89
C PHE A 371 -5.73 -22.93 -7.65
N SER A 372 -6.92 -23.47 -7.36
CA SER A 372 -8.17 -23.00 -7.99
C SER A 372 -8.49 -21.56 -7.57
N ARG A 373 -8.28 -21.22 -6.29
CA ARG A 373 -8.51 -19.88 -5.77
C ARG A 373 -7.53 -18.87 -6.38
N LEU A 374 -6.30 -19.29 -6.69
CA LEU A 374 -5.31 -18.47 -7.40
C LEU A 374 -5.68 -18.29 -8.88
N GLU A 375 -6.18 -19.35 -9.54
CA GLU A 375 -6.79 -19.27 -10.88
C GLU A 375 -7.93 -18.24 -10.89
N ASP A 376 -8.84 -18.31 -9.92
CA ASP A 376 -9.96 -17.38 -9.77
C ASP A 376 -9.50 -15.93 -9.51
N SER A 377 -8.53 -15.70 -8.61
CA SER A 377 -7.97 -14.36 -8.35
C SER A 377 -7.28 -13.75 -9.58
N ILE A 378 -6.48 -14.53 -10.30
CA ILE A 378 -5.78 -14.06 -11.52
C ILE A 378 -6.80 -13.76 -12.62
N ASN A 379 -7.81 -14.63 -12.79
CA ASN A 379 -8.90 -14.38 -13.74
C ASN A 379 -9.68 -13.10 -13.37
N GLN A 380 -10.04 -12.89 -12.11
CA GLN A 380 -10.75 -11.70 -11.63
C GLN A 380 -9.98 -10.40 -11.93
N LEU A 381 -8.68 -10.37 -11.67
CA LEU A 381 -7.83 -9.22 -11.99
C LEU A 381 -7.75 -8.96 -13.50
N THR A 382 -7.56 -10.01 -14.30
CA THR A 382 -7.36 -9.90 -15.76
C THR A 382 -8.65 -9.75 -16.58
N LEU A 383 -9.83 -9.81 -15.94
CA LEU A 383 -11.06 -9.29 -16.52
C LEU A 383 -10.99 -7.77 -16.75
N ASN A 384 -10.27 -7.05 -15.88
CA ASN A 384 -10.16 -5.59 -15.88
C ASN A 384 -8.80 -5.07 -16.40
N ASP A 385 -7.72 -5.82 -16.21
CA ASP A 385 -6.44 -5.60 -16.90
C ASP A 385 -6.26 -6.59 -18.05
N ARG A 386 -6.44 -6.08 -19.26
CA ARG A 386 -6.44 -6.89 -20.50
C ARG A 386 -5.04 -7.07 -21.07
N SER A 387 -4.03 -6.40 -20.50
CA SER A 387 -2.65 -6.39 -20.98
C SER A 387 -1.74 -7.44 -20.31
N VAL A 388 -2.29 -8.18 -19.35
CA VAL A 388 -1.63 -9.30 -18.68
C VAL A 388 -1.81 -10.58 -19.49
N LEU A 389 -0.71 -11.17 -19.96
CA LEU A 389 -0.72 -12.49 -20.57
C LEU A 389 -0.71 -13.57 -19.48
N VAL A 390 -1.74 -14.42 -19.43
CA VAL A 390 -1.89 -15.49 -18.43
C VAL A 390 -1.76 -16.85 -19.09
N THR A 391 -0.81 -17.68 -18.62
CA THR A 391 -0.60 -19.07 -19.08
C THR A 391 -0.31 -20.01 -17.91
N LYS A 392 -0.74 -21.27 -17.98
CA LYS A 392 -0.49 -22.27 -16.91
C LYS A 392 0.97 -22.74 -16.94
N GLU A 393 1.58 -22.88 -15.77
CA GLU A 393 2.95 -23.35 -15.57
C GLU A 393 2.98 -24.48 -14.53
N SER A 394 4.02 -25.32 -14.57
CA SER A 394 4.26 -26.38 -13.59
C SER A 394 5.74 -26.43 -13.22
N SER A 395 6.02 -26.47 -11.92
CA SER A 395 7.36 -26.59 -11.34
C SER A 395 7.52 -27.92 -10.60
N GLU A 396 8.71 -28.53 -10.69
CA GLU A 396 9.07 -29.70 -9.87
C GLU A 396 9.17 -29.36 -8.38
N ALA A 397 9.63 -28.14 -8.04
CA ALA A 397 9.74 -27.67 -6.67
C ALA A 397 8.45 -27.06 -6.10
N LEU A 398 7.66 -26.35 -6.92
CA LEU A 398 6.49 -25.57 -6.45
C LEU A 398 5.13 -26.12 -6.87
N GLY A 399 5.06 -27.15 -7.72
CA GLY A 399 3.80 -27.68 -8.24
C GLY A 399 3.19 -26.82 -9.35
N ALA A 400 1.86 -26.83 -9.48
CA ALA A 400 1.15 -26.05 -10.48
C ALA A 400 1.10 -24.55 -10.11
N GLY A 401 1.18 -23.70 -11.12
CA GLY A 401 1.13 -22.24 -11.01
C GLY A 401 0.84 -21.55 -12.34
N TRP A 402 1.23 -20.29 -12.43
CA TRP A 402 0.83 -19.38 -13.50
C TRP A 402 1.97 -18.49 -13.97
N ARG A 403 2.31 -18.55 -15.25
CA ARG A 403 3.20 -17.60 -15.89
C ARG A 403 2.39 -16.36 -16.29
N LEU A 404 2.76 -15.21 -15.73
CA LEU A 404 2.14 -13.91 -15.97
C LEU A 404 3.11 -13.02 -16.75
N GLY A 405 2.65 -12.44 -17.85
CA GLY A 405 3.39 -11.49 -18.68
C GLY A 405 2.79 -10.09 -18.60
N PHE A 406 3.65 -9.07 -18.50
CA PHE A 406 3.30 -7.66 -18.28
C PHE A 406 4.01 -6.76 -19.29
N LEU A 407 3.46 -5.56 -19.49
CA LEU A 407 4.03 -4.55 -20.39
C LEU A 407 5.39 -4.00 -19.92
N GLY A 408 5.62 -3.97 -18.61
CA GLY A 408 6.83 -3.43 -18.01
C GLY A 408 6.94 -3.71 -16.51
N THR A 409 7.97 -3.15 -15.86
CA THR A 409 8.30 -3.42 -14.46
C THR A 409 7.36 -2.73 -13.47
N LEU A 410 6.83 -1.54 -13.78
CA LEU A 410 5.85 -0.87 -12.93
C LEU A 410 4.53 -1.64 -12.97
N HIS A 411 4.05 -1.97 -14.18
CA HIS A 411 2.84 -2.78 -14.36
C HIS A 411 2.95 -4.12 -13.60
N CYS A 412 4.08 -4.85 -13.75
CA CYS A 412 4.37 -6.05 -12.96
C CYS A 412 4.18 -5.81 -11.46
N SER A 413 4.85 -4.79 -10.89
CA SER A 413 4.79 -4.51 -9.45
C SER A 413 3.39 -4.11 -8.95
N VAL A 414 2.60 -3.41 -9.77
CA VAL A 414 1.22 -3.01 -9.43
C VAL A 414 0.28 -4.22 -9.45
N PHE A 415 0.46 -5.14 -10.41
CA PHE A 415 -0.31 -6.38 -10.44
C PHE A 415 0.07 -7.32 -9.29
N GLU A 416 1.35 -7.41 -8.93
CA GLU A 416 1.80 -8.17 -7.75
C GLU A 416 1.17 -7.67 -6.45
N ASP A 417 1.15 -6.34 -6.22
CA ASP A 417 0.52 -5.76 -5.03
C ASP A 417 -0.99 -6.07 -4.99
N ARG A 418 -1.71 -5.86 -6.10
CA ARG A 418 -3.15 -6.17 -6.20
C ARG A 418 -3.45 -7.65 -5.97
N LEU A 419 -2.65 -8.55 -6.53
CA LEU A 419 -2.79 -10.00 -6.34
C LEU A 419 -2.55 -10.40 -4.87
N ARG A 420 -1.61 -9.75 -4.18
CA ARG A 420 -1.38 -9.94 -2.74
C ARG A 420 -2.50 -9.33 -1.88
N GLN A 421 -3.10 -8.22 -2.29
CA GLN A 421 -4.25 -7.60 -1.62
C GLN A 421 -5.52 -8.47 -1.76
N GLU A 422 -5.85 -8.95 -2.96
CA GLU A 422 -7.08 -9.73 -3.21
C GLU A 422 -7.00 -11.19 -2.71
N HIS A 423 -5.83 -11.84 -2.78
CA HIS A 423 -5.67 -13.25 -2.39
C HIS A 423 -5.07 -13.43 -0.97
N GLY A 424 -4.24 -12.50 -0.52
CA GLY A 424 -3.47 -12.56 0.73
C GLY A 424 -2.02 -13.01 0.55
N ALA A 425 -1.35 -13.29 1.67
CA ALA A 425 0.09 -13.59 1.70
C ALA A 425 0.49 -14.98 1.17
N SER A 426 -0.48 -15.85 0.83
CA SER A 426 -0.30 -17.25 0.40
C SER A 426 0.15 -17.44 -1.07
N ILE A 427 0.91 -16.48 -1.62
CA ILE A 427 1.43 -16.55 -3.00
C ILE A 427 2.95 -16.34 -3.05
N ILE A 428 3.62 -17.32 -3.65
CA ILE A 428 5.02 -17.27 -4.07
C ILE A 428 5.05 -16.64 -5.47
N ILE A 429 5.74 -15.51 -5.63
CA ILE A 429 5.98 -14.89 -6.94
C ILE A 429 7.48 -14.96 -7.21
N THR A 430 7.87 -15.54 -8.34
CA THR A 430 9.28 -15.65 -8.75
C THR A 430 9.80 -14.29 -9.23
N PRO A 431 11.10 -14.00 -9.11
CA PRO A 431 11.68 -12.79 -9.66
C PRO A 431 11.36 -12.57 -11.15
N PRO A 432 11.11 -11.31 -11.58
CA PRO A 432 10.80 -10.99 -12.96
C PRO A 432 11.96 -11.28 -13.90
N SER A 433 11.61 -11.54 -15.16
CA SER A 433 12.51 -12.06 -16.20
C SER A 433 11.99 -11.67 -17.59
N VAL A 434 12.86 -11.69 -18.60
CA VAL A 434 12.55 -11.25 -19.97
C VAL A 434 12.46 -12.44 -20.93
N PRO A 435 11.74 -12.32 -22.07
CA PRO A 435 11.81 -13.32 -23.13
C PRO A 435 13.18 -13.29 -23.82
N PHE A 436 13.70 -14.44 -24.22
CA PHE A 436 14.94 -14.54 -25.01
C PHE A 436 14.66 -15.25 -26.33
N LYS A 437 15.31 -14.82 -27.42
CA LYS A 437 15.10 -15.39 -28.75
C LYS A 437 16.23 -16.36 -29.10
N VAL A 438 15.84 -17.58 -29.49
CA VAL A 438 16.75 -18.65 -29.96
C VAL A 438 16.59 -18.77 -31.47
N VAL A 439 17.70 -18.67 -32.20
CA VAL A 439 17.74 -18.96 -33.64
C VAL A 439 18.37 -20.32 -33.84
N TRP A 440 17.63 -21.24 -34.44
CA TRP A 440 18.05 -22.61 -34.72
C TRP A 440 18.68 -22.70 -36.12
N LYS A 441 19.67 -23.59 -36.31
CA LYS A 441 20.40 -23.75 -37.60
C LYS A 441 19.56 -24.29 -38.77
N ASP A 442 18.27 -24.58 -38.54
CA ASP A 442 17.28 -24.92 -39.56
C ASP A 442 16.46 -23.69 -40.01
N GLY A 443 16.81 -22.49 -39.53
CA GLY A 443 16.12 -21.24 -39.81
C GLY A 443 14.88 -21.00 -38.94
N LYS A 444 14.56 -21.90 -38.00
CA LYS A 444 13.47 -21.68 -37.04
C LYS A 444 13.88 -20.63 -36.00
N GLU A 445 12.98 -19.71 -35.70
CA GLU A 445 13.08 -18.82 -34.54
C GLU A 445 12.14 -19.25 -33.41
N GLU A 446 12.55 -19.06 -32.15
CA GLU A 446 11.75 -19.42 -30.98
C GLU A 446 11.96 -18.43 -29.83
N ILE A 447 10.87 -17.83 -29.35
CA ILE A 447 10.89 -16.89 -28.22
C ILE A 447 10.60 -17.67 -26.93
N VAL A 448 11.62 -17.78 -26.08
CA VAL A 448 11.59 -18.53 -24.82
C VAL A 448 11.39 -17.58 -23.66
N SER A 449 10.16 -17.51 -23.13
CA SER A 449 9.83 -16.72 -21.94
C SER A 449 10.02 -17.47 -20.61
N ASN A 450 10.23 -18.79 -20.64
CA ASN A 450 10.46 -19.61 -19.44
C ASN A 450 11.94 -20.08 -19.36
N PRO A 451 12.72 -19.67 -18.33
CA PRO A 451 14.10 -20.11 -18.14
C PRO A 451 14.31 -21.63 -18.08
N ASN A 452 13.31 -22.42 -17.70
CA ASN A 452 13.43 -23.88 -17.66
C ASN A 452 13.40 -24.50 -19.06
N HIS A 453 12.64 -23.92 -20.00
CA HIS A 453 12.61 -24.33 -21.41
C HIS A 453 13.84 -23.85 -22.21
N PHE A 454 14.66 -22.94 -21.65
CA PHE A 454 15.84 -22.44 -22.33
C PHE A 454 16.88 -23.56 -22.55
N PRO A 455 17.47 -23.69 -23.75
CA PRO A 455 18.35 -24.80 -24.10
C PRO A 455 19.64 -24.83 -23.27
N ASP A 456 19.92 -25.98 -22.67
CA ASP A 456 21.14 -26.20 -21.89
C ASP A 456 22.41 -26.11 -22.75
N SER A 457 23.54 -25.75 -22.11
CA SER A 457 24.84 -25.54 -22.75
C SER A 457 25.37 -26.74 -23.56
N THR A 458 24.87 -27.96 -23.32
CA THR A 458 25.18 -29.15 -24.13
C THR A 458 24.46 -29.22 -25.47
N VAL A 459 23.38 -28.46 -25.69
CA VAL A 459 22.63 -28.39 -26.95
C VAL A 459 23.18 -27.28 -27.86
N LEU A 460 23.63 -26.16 -27.25
CA LEU A 460 24.06 -24.94 -27.94
C LEU A 460 25.06 -25.22 -29.07
N HIS A 461 26.15 -25.95 -28.79
CA HIS A 461 27.20 -26.24 -29.77
C HIS A 461 26.73 -27.05 -31.00
N GLY A 462 25.61 -27.78 -30.89
CA GLY A 462 25.09 -28.63 -31.96
C GLY A 462 24.14 -27.88 -32.90
N LYS A 463 23.00 -27.43 -32.37
CA LYS A 463 21.79 -27.09 -33.16
C LYS A 463 21.45 -25.60 -33.27
N ILE A 464 22.05 -24.74 -32.46
CA ILE A 464 21.69 -23.33 -32.34
C ILE A 464 22.68 -22.48 -33.13
N GLU A 465 22.17 -21.48 -33.83
CA GLU A 465 22.94 -20.56 -34.66
C GLU A 465 23.35 -19.34 -33.84
N SER A 466 22.37 -18.59 -33.31
CA SER A 466 22.60 -17.48 -32.39
C SER A 466 21.62 -17.50 -31.21
N LEU A 467 22.01 -16.86 -30.12
CA LEU A 467 21.18 -16.56 -28.96
C LEU A 467 21.05 -15.04 -28.84
N GLN A 468 19.83 -14.54 -28.73
CA GLN A 468 19.56 -13.12 -28.75
C GLN A 468 18.77 -12.70 -27.50
N GLU A 469 19.15 -11.55 -26.92
CA GLU A 469 18.42 -10.93 -25.80
C GLU A 469 17.74 -9.62 -26.25
N PRO A 470 16.59 -9.27 -25.67
CA PRO A 470 15.91 -8.02 -25.98
C PRO A 470 16.69 -6.83 -25.43
N TYR A 471 16.85 -5.81 -26.27
CA TYR A 471 17.44 -4.52 -25.96
C TYR A 471 16.37 -3.43 -25.98
N ILE A 472 16.64 -2.35 -25.25
CA ILE A 472 15.85 -1.11 -25.23
C ILE A 472 16.77 0.09 -25.47
N THR A 473 16.23 1.13 -26.09
CA THR A 473 16.83 2.47 -26.05
C THR A 473 16.26 3.17 -24.82
N ALA A 474 17.06 3.19 -23.75
CA ALA A 474 16.75 3.91 -22.52
C ALA A 474 17.09 5.39 -22.69
N THR A 475 16.13 6.28 -22.49
CA THR A 475 16.33 7.73 -22.45
C THR A 475 16.28 8.21 -21.00
N VAL A 476 17.39 8.73 -20.51
CA VAL A 476 17.55 9.21 -19.12
C VAL A 476 17.72 10.72 -19.13
N THR A 477 16.86 11.45 -18.41
CA THR A 477 16.94 12.91 -18.27
C THR A 477 17.29 13.27 -16.84
N MET A 478 18.35 14.06 -16.63
CA MET A 478 18.89 14.36 -15.30
C MET A 478 19.61 15.72 -15.24
N PRO A 479 19.83 16.29 -14.04
CA PRO A 479 20.78 17.39 -13.87
C PRO A 479 22.22 16.97 -14.18
N GLU A 480 23.03 17.85 -14.80
CA GLU A 480 24.42 17.57 -15.21
C GLU A 480 25.30 17.02 -14.07
N GLU A 481 25.09 17.49 -12.83
CA GLU A 481 25.84 17.04 -11.64
C GLU A 481 25.78 15.52 -11.35
N TYR A 482 24.87 14.77 -12.00
CA TYR A 482 24.77 13.32 -11.89
C TYR A 482 25.32 12.53 -13.08
N LEU A 483 25.66 13.19 -14.19
CA LEU A 483 25.94 12.55 -15.49
C LEU A 483 26.95 11.39 -15.39
N GLY A 484 28.11 11.64 -14.79
CA GLY A 484 29.17 10.62 -14.66
C GLY A 484 28.71 9.36 -13.91
N LYS A 485 27.90 9.50 -12.85
CA LYS A 485 27.37 8.36 -12.08
C LYS A 485 26.34 7.54 -12.85
N VAL A 486 25.62 8.18 -13.77
CA VAL A 486 24.63 7.50 -14.61
C VAL A 486 25.32 6.79 -15.78
N ILE A 487 26.38 7.37 -16.35
CA ILE A 487 27.29 6.68 -17.29
C ILE A 487 27.89 5.43 -16.64
N GLU A 488 28.49 5.54 -15.44
CA GLU A 488 28.99 4.40 -14.65
C GLU A 488 27.92 3.31 -14.42
N LEU A 489 26.67 3.71 -14.13
CA LEU A 489 25.55 2.79 -13.91
C LEU A 489 25.08 2.10 -15.20
N CYS A 490 25.05 2.82 -16.33
CA CYS A 490 24.70 2.25 -17.64
C CYS A 490 25.77 1.27 -18.11
N GLU A 491 27.04 1.67 -18.14
CA GLU A 491 28.16 0.83 -18.56
C GLU A 491 28.34 -0.40 -17.66
N GLY A 492 28.20 -0.22 -16.33
CA GLY A 492 28.17 -1.31 -15.35
C GLY A 492 27.04 -2.32 -15.56
N ASN A 493 26.03 -1.97 -16.36
CA ASN A 493 24.94 -2.84 -16.80
C ASN A 493 25.03 -3.28 -18.27
N ARG A 494 26.20 -3.15 -18.93
CA ARG A 494 26.40 -3.47 -20.36
C ARG A 494 25.64 -2.54 -21.33
N GLY A 495 25.40 -1.29 -20.92
CA GLY A 495 24.82 -0.28 -21.78
C GLY A 495 25.85 0.28 -22.78
N GLU A 496 25.41 0.52 -24.01
CA GLU A 496 26.16 1.22 -25.05
C GLU A 496 25.57 2.64 -25.22
N GLN A 497 26.38 3.70 -25.17
CA GLN A 497 25.89 5.07 -25.31
C GLN A 497 25.51 5.37 -26.76
N GLU A 498 24.25 5.75 -27.01
CA GLU A 498 23.76 6.11 -28.35
C GLU A 498 23.84 7.63 -28.60
N SER A 499 23.47 8.46 -27.62
CA SER A 499 23.60 9.91 -27.73
C SER A 499 23.65 10.61 -26.37
N LEU A 500 24.44 11.68 -26.29
CA LEU A 500 24.48 12.64 -25.17
C LEU A 500 24.06 14.01 -25.71
N SER A 501 23.03 14.63 -25.14
CA SER A 501 22.61 16.00 -25.50
C SER A 501 22.30 16.85 -24.26
N PHE A 502 22.79 18.09 -24.27
CA PHE A 502 22.43 19.08 -23.27
C PHE A 502 21.12 19.73 -23.68
N PHE A 503 20.10 19.61 -22.83
CA PHE A 503 18.75 20.12 -23.06
C PHE A 503 18.57 21.54 -22.51
N THR A 504 19.29 21.86 -21.43
CA THR A 504 19.57 23.23 -20.99
C THR A 504 21.01 23.28 -20.45
N SER A 505 21.46 24.46 -20.02
CA SER A 505 22.70 24.65 -19.25
C SER A 505 22.76 23.90 -17.92
N THR A 506 21.71 23.17 -17.52
CA THR A 506 21.68 22.38 -16.26
C THR A 506 21.11 20.97 -16.42
N GLN A 507 20.46 20.63 -17.54
CA GLN A 507 19.80 19.35 -17.76
C GLN A 507 20.38 18.63 -18.98
N VAL A 508 20.63 17.33 -18.81
CA VAL A 508 21.21 16.42 -19.80
C VAL A 508 20.20 15.33 -20.13
N ILE A 509 20.06 15.03 -21.42
CA ILE A 509 19.36 13.86 -21.94
C ILE A 509 20.42 12.88 -22.45
N LEU A 510 20.31 11.64 -22.01
CA LEU A 510 21.30 10.59 -22.24
C LEU A 510 20.60 9.34 -22.76
N LYS A 511 20.91 8.91 -23.98
CA LYS A 511 20.37 7.70 -24.58
C LYS A 511 21.39 6.56 -24.55
N TYR A 512 20.95 5.40 -24.10
CA TYR A 512 21.74 4.17 -24.05
C TYR A 512 20.95 2.98 -24.59
N ALA A 513 21.58 2.17 -25.43
CA ALA A 513 21.11 0.82 -25.70
C ALA A 513 21.43 -0.07 -24.48
N LEU A 514 20.40 -0.58 -23.79
CA LEU A 514 20.53 -1.43 -22.61
C LEU A 514 19.82 -2.78 -22.82
N PRO A 515 20.39 -3.91 -22.36
CA PRO A 515 19.65 -5.17 -22.32
C PRO A 515 18.49 -5.09 -21.33
N LEU A 516 17.28 -5.47 -21.73
CA LEU A 516 16.07 -5.35 -20.90
C LEU A 516 16.16 -6.14 -19.59
N GLU A 517 16.90 -7.26 -19.57
CA GLU A 517 17.18 -8.04 -18.34
C GLU A 517 17.84 -7.19 -17.24
N ARG A 518 18.62 -6.18 -17.63
CA ARG A 518 19.30 -5.26 -16.71
C ARG A 518 18.33 -4.23 -16.13
N LEU A 519 17.37 -3.74 -16.94
CA LEU A 519 16.31 -2.85 -16.48
C LEU A 519 15.52 -3.48 -15.33
N VAL A 520 15.17 -4.76 -15.51
CA VAL A 520 14.41 -5.60 -14.57
C VAL A 520 15.21 -5.91 -13.30
N ASP A 521 16.54 -6.09 -13.39
CA ASP A 521 17.46 -6.35 -12.27
C ASP A 521 17.81 -5.07 -11.47
N ASP A 522 16.79 -4.33 -11.02
CA ASP A 522 16.88 -3.09 -10.22
C ASP A 522 17.67 -1.95 -10.89
N PHE A 523 17.42 -1.62 -12.15
CA PHE A 523 18.06 -0.43 -12.74
C PHE A 523 17.46 0.88 -12.19
N PHE A 524 16.13 0.94 -12.10
CA PHE A 524 15.41 2.15 -11.69
C PHE A 524 15.70 2.57 -10.24
N GLY A 525 15.78 1.62 -9.30
CA GLY A 525 16.12 1.90 -7.90
C GLY A 525 17.53 2.45 -7.75
N LYS A 526 18.51 1.84 -8.43
CA LYS A 526 19.90 2.32 -8.47
C LYS A 526 20.02 3.70 -9.12
N LEU A 527 19.31 3.94 -10.22
CA LEU A 527 19.29 5.24 -10.91
C LEU A 527 18.75 6.33 -9.99
N LYS A 528 17.55 6.14 -9.42
CA LYS A 528 16.95 7.08 -8.45
C LYS A 528 17.86 7.30 -7.24
N SER A 529 18.54 6.27 -6.74
CA SER A 529 19.51 6.40 -5.65
C SER A 529 20.73 7.24 -6.03
N ALA A 530 21.37 6.92 -7.18
CA ALA A 530 22.55 7.63 -7.68
C ALA A 530 22.30 9.12 -7.93
N THR A 531 21.07 9.47 -8.33
CA THR A 531 20.68 10.84 -8.67
C THR A 531 19.80 11.55 -7.62
N LYS A 532 19.74 11.04 -6.37
CA LYS A 532 18.87 11.58 -5.29
C LYS A 532 17.38 11.73 -5.68
N GLY A 533 16.90 10.98 -6.67
CA GLY A 533 15.56 11.05 -7.22
C GLY A 533 15.41 11.88 -8.52
N TYR A 534 16.37 12.74 -8.85
CA TYR A 534 16.26 13.75 -9.93
C TYR A 534 16.27 13.21 -11.36
N ALA A 535 16.78 12.00 -11.62
CA ALA A 535 16.71 11.43 -12.97
C ALA A 535 15.32 10.86 -13.26
N SER A 536 14.75 11.22 -14.41
CA SER A 536 13.64 10.48 -15.03
C SER A 536 14.21 9.45 -16.03
N LEU A 537 13.50 8.33 -16.18
CA LEU A 537 13.83 7.24 -17.09
C LEU A 537 12.62 6.93 -17.96
N ASP A 538 12.86 6.85 -19.26
CA ASP A 538 11.94 6.40 -20.29
C ASP A 538 12.63 5.32 -21.14
N TYR A 539 11.88 4.44 -21.80
CA TYR A 539 12.49 3.39 -22.63
C TYR A 539 11.59 2.94 -23.79
N GLU A 540 12.21 2.67 -24.93
CA GLU A 540 11.57 2.14 -26.13
C GLU A 540 12.23 0.81 -26.54
N GLU A 541 11.50 -0.09 -27.21
CA GLU A 541 12.04 -1.36 -27.70
C GLU A 541 13.08 -1.13 -28.81
N ALA A 542 14.28 -1.72 -28.65
CA ALA A 542 15.38 -1.67 -29.63
C ALA A 542 15.67 -3.05 -30.26
N GLY A 543 14.66 -3.93 -30.28
CA GLY A 543 14.71 -5.26 -30.86
C GLY A 543 15.58 -6.27 -30.10
N TYR A 544 15.89 -7.38 -30.75
CA TYR A 544 16.75 -8.45 -30.21
C TYR A 544 18.17 -8.31 -30.77
N ARG A 545 19.18 -8.40 -29.91
CA ARG A 545 20.61 -8.39 -30.29
C ARG A 545 21.29 -9.69 -29.86
N GLU A 546 22.24 -10.19 -30.65
CA GLU A 546 23.01 -11.40 -30.33
C GLU A 546 23.88 -11.21 -29.07
N SER A 547 23.93 -12.22 -28.20
CA SER A 547 24.59 -12.11 -26.90
C SER A 547 25.02 -13.44 -26.29
N HIS A 548 26.08 -13.41 -25.47
CA HIS A 548 26.60 -14.58 -24.76
C HIS A 548 25.81 -14.87 -23.47
N ILE A 549 24.55 -15.26 -23.65
CA ILE A 549 23.63 -15.66 -22.58
C ILE A 549 23.66 -17.17 -22.30
N ALA A 550 23.37 -17.56 -21.06
CA ALA A 550 23.28 -18.95 -20.63
C ALA A 550 22.35 -19.13 -19.41
N LYS A 551 21.75 -20.32 -19.30
CA LYS A 551 20.92 -20.74 -18.16
C LYS A 551 21.79 -21.04 -16.93
N LEU A 552 21.63 -20.25 -15.88
CA LEU A 552 22.16 -20.50 -14.53
C LEU A 552 21.08 -21.20 -13.70
N GLN A 553 21.43 -22.36 -13.14
CA GLN A 553 20.52 -23.17 -12.33
C GLN A 553 21.17 -23.56 -11.00
N LEU A 554 20.35 -23.64 -9.95
CA LEU A 554 20.77 -24.09 -8.62
C LEU A 554 20.49 -25.59 -8.48
N HIS A 555 21.45 -26.37 -7.99
CA HIS A 555 21.31 -27.81 -7.74
C HIS A 555 21.53 -28.13 -6.25
N VAL A 556 20.68 -28.99 -5.68
CA VAL A 556 20.82 -29.53 -4.31
C VAL A 556 21.08 -31.03 -4.39
N ASN A 557 22.22 -31.49 -3.89
CA ASN A 557 22.69 -32.88 -4.02
C ASN A 557 22.67 -33.43 -5.47
N LYS A 558 22.84 -32.53 -6.47
CA LYS A 558 22.71 -32.74 -7.93
C LYS A 558 21.28 -32.76 -8.49
N ALA A 559 20.23 -32.78 -7.68
CA ALA A 559 18.88 -32.52 -8.18
C ALA A 559 18.76 -31.04 -8.57
N PRO A 560 18.18 -30.69 -9.74
CA PRO A 560 17.95 -29.30 -10.11
C PRO A 560 16.90 -28.65 -9.19
N VAL A 561 16.95 -27.32 -9.12
CA VAL A 561 15.91 -26.47 -8.53
C VAL A 561 15.49 -25.49 -9.63
N ASP A 562 14.36 -25.82 -10.24
CA ASP A 562 13.79 -25.21 -11.44
C ASP A 562 13.21 -23.81 -11.19
N ALA A 563 12.52 -23.59 -10.07
CA ALA A 563 11.93 -22.30 -9.70
C ALA A 563 12.97 -21.21 -9.31
N VAL A 564 14.27 -21.51 -9.38
CA VAL A 564 15.39 -20.54 -9.23
C VAL A 564 16.11 -20.30 -10.56
N ALA A 565 15.83 -21.07 -11.62
CA ALA A 565 16.56 -20.97 -12.88
C ALA A 565 16.38 -19.58 -13.53
N ARG A 566 17.48 -18.99 -14.00
CA ARG A 566 17.46 -17.75 -14.80
C ARG A 566 18.38 -17.89 -16.02
N VAL A 567 18.03 -17.23 -17.11
CA VAL A 567 18.95 -16.96 -18.22
C VAL A 567 19.68 -15.65 -17.91
N ILE A 568 21.00 -15.65 -18.00
CA ILE A 568 21.86 -14.51 -17.68
C ILE A 568 23.03 -14.41 -18.66
N HIS A 569 23.64 -13.23 -18.79
CA HIS A 569 24.90 -13.08 -19.51
C HIS A 569 26.06 -13.79 -18.78
N VAL A 570 26.91 -14.52 -19.52
CA VAL A 570 27.93 -15.43 -18.97
C VAL A 570 28.93 -14.72 -18.04
N SER A 571 29.25 -13.45 -18.26
CA SER A 571 30.16 -12.68 -17.39
C SER A 571 29.67 -12.58 -15.93
N GLN A 572 28.36 -12.71 -15.69
CA GLN A 572 27.77 -12.60 -14.35
C GLN A 572 27.76 -13.93 -13.57
N ALA A 573 27.99 -15.05 -14.26
CA ALA A 573 27.71 -16.40 -13.76
C ALA A 573 28.37 -16.73 -12.42
N GLU A 574 29.63 -16.35 -12.24
CA GLU A 574 30.34 -16.63 -10.98
C GLU A 574 29.90 -15.69 -9.84
N ARG A 575 29.65 -14.41 -10.12
CA ARG A 575 29.18 -13.43 -9.12
C ARG A 575 27.82 -13.83 -8.57
N LEU A 576 26.87 -14.07 -9.47
CA LEU A 576 25.51 -14.50 -9.10
C LEU A 576 25.54 -15.90 -8.50
N GLY A 577 26.22 -16.86 -9.11
CA GLY A 577 26.32 -18.23 -8.59
C GLY A 577 26.88 -18.30 -7.17
N LYS A 578 27.93 -17.53 -6.85
CA LYS A 578 28.52 -17.46 -5.49
C LYS A 578 27.51 -16.88 -4.49
N ALA A 579 26.81 -15.79 -4.85
CA ALA A 579 25.77 -15.18 -4.01
C ALA A 579 24.56 -16.12 -3.80
N TRP A 580 24.14 -16.86 -4.83
CA TRP A 580 23.02 -17.80 -4.78
C TRP A 580 23.32 -18.95 -3.81
N VAL A 581 24.46 -19.64 -3.95
CA VAL A 581 24.79 -20.77 -3.07
C VAL A 581 25.03 -20.35 -1.62
N ALA A 582 25.53 -19.12 -1.40
CA ALA A 582 25.71 -18.56 -0.06
C ALA A 582 24.35 -18.27 0.61
N LYS A 583 23.45 -17.50 -0.03
CA LYS A 583 22.11 -17.20 0.50
C LYS A 583 21.27 -18.48 0.68
N PHE A 584 21.30 -19.42 -0.26
CA PHE A 584 20.46 -20.62 -0.17
C PHE A 584 20.89 -21.54 0.99
N LYS A 585 22.18 -21.58 1.31
CA LYS A 585 22.75 -22.34 2.44
C LYS A 585 22.25 -21.87 3.82
N GLU A 586 21.80 -20.63 3.94
CA GLU A 586 21.17 -20.10 5.17
C GLU A 586 19.75 -20.64 5.38
N HIS A 587 19.08 -21.03 4.29
CA HIS A 587 17.67 -21.43 4.26
C HIS A 587 17.48 -22.96 4.18
N VAL A 588 18.54 -23.73 3.91
CA VAL A 588 18.48 -25.20 3.88
C VAL A 588 18.91 -25.79 5.21
N ASP A 589 18.00 -26.55 5.82
CA ASP A 589 18.26 -27.24 7.08
C ASP A 589 19.42 -28.24 7.02
N ARG A 590 20.18 -28.32 8.12
CA ARG A 590 21.26 -29.32 8.24
C ARG A 590 20.66 -30.70 8.36
N GLN A 591 21.30 -31.68 7.70
CA GLN A 591 20.86 -33.07 7.73
C GLN A 591 21.84 -33.96 8.49
N MET A 592 21.45 -35.22 8.73
CA MET A 592 22.38 -36.24 9.26
C MET A 592 23.51 -36.60 8.28
N PHE A 593 23.32 -36.28 6.99
CA PHE A 593 24.28 -36.42 5.90
C PHE A 593 24.71 -35.06 5.35
N GLU A 594 25.78 -35.04 4.54
CA GLU A 594 26.31 -33.84 3.89
C GLU A 594 25.35 -33.38 2.78
N VAL A 595 24.83 -32.16 2.89
CA VAL A 595 24.03 -31.52 1.82
C VAL A 595 24.94 -30.58 1.02
N VAL A 596 24.93 -30.76 -0.30
CA VAL A 596 25.74 -30.01 -1.24
C VAL A 596 24.83 -29.09 -2.04
N ILE A 597 25.15 -27.80 -2.07
CA ILE A 597 24.41 -26.77 -2.82
C ILE A 597 25.36 -26.26 -3.91
N GLN A 598 24.91 -26.21 -5.15
CA GLN A 598 25.74 -25.84 -6.31
C GLN A 598 25.00 -24.87 -7.21
N ALA A 599 25.69 -23.93 -7.82
CA ALA A 599 25.19 -23.19 -8.97
C ALA A 599 25.95 -23.68 -10.21
N ALA A 600 25.22 -23.92 -11.31
CA ALA A 600 25.76 -24.52 -12.52
C ALA A 600 25.19 -23.89 -13.80
N ILE A 601 25.97 -23.95 -14.87
CA ILE A 601 25.54 -23.66 -16.24
C ILE A 601 25.67 -24.95 -17.04
N GLY A 602 24.55 -25.66 -17.20
CA GLY A 602 24.52 -27.05 -17.63
C GLY A 602 25.48 -27.92 -16.80
N LYS A 603 26.55 -28.42 -17.44
CA LYS A 603 27.55 -29.28 -16.77
C LYS A 603 28.65 -28.53 -16.01
N ARG A 604 28.87 -27.22 -16.22
CA ARG A 604 29.90 -26.43 -15.51
C ARG A 604 29.34 -25.93 -14.17
N ILE A 605 29.91 -26.40 -13.07
CA ILE A 605 29.68 -25.83 -11.74
C ILE A 605 30.41 -24.47 -11.67
N VAL A 606 29.69 -23.39 -11.35
CA VAL A 606 30.25 -22.04 -11.20
C VAL A 606 30.42 -21.63 -9.73
N ALA A 607 29.65 -22.22 -8.83
CA ALA A 607 29.83 -22.09 -7.38
C ALA A 607 29.37 -23.34 -6.65
N ARG A 608 29.92 -23.58 -5.46
CA ARG A 608 29.56 -24.71 -4.59
C ARG A 608 29.68 -24.32 -3.13
N GLU A 609 28.66 -24.69 -2.36
CA GLU A 609 28.63 -24.66 -0.91
C GLU A 609 28.27 -26.02 -0.33
N THR A 610 28.52 -26.22 0.96
CA THR A 610 28.30 -27.52 1.62
C THR A 610 27.93 -27.37 3.09
N LEU A 611 26.77 -27.91 3.47
CA LEU A 611 26.30 -27.99 4.84
C LEU A 611 26.89 -29.21 5.53
N LYS A 612 27.58 -28.99 6.66
CA LYS A 612 28.19 -30.04 7.46
C LYS A 612 27.11 -30.86 8.18
N PRO A 613 27.17 -32.21 8.16
CA PRO A 613 26.16 -33.05 8.78
C PRO A 613 26.12 -32.94 10.30
N PHE A 614 24.92 -33.04 10.90
CA PHE A 614 24.74 -33.15 12.35
C PHE A 614 25.62 -34.27 12.94
N ARG A 615 26.44 -33.91 13.95
CA ARG A 615 27.43 -34.81 14.57
C ARG A 615 26.99 -35.20 15.97
N LYS A 616 26.28 -36.33 16.08
CA LYS A 616 26.19 -37.06 17.36
C LYS A 616 27.59 -37.53 17.75
N ASP A 617 28.04 -37.22 18.96
CA ASP A 617 29.28 -37.81 19.47
C ASP A 617 29.04 -39.26 19.89
N VAL A 618 29.62 -40.19 19.13
CA VAL A 618 29.58 -41.63 19.41
C VAL A 618 30.66 -42.05 20.41
N LEU A 619 31.56 -41.14 20.81
CA LEU A 619 32.68 -41.41 21.71
C LEU A 619 32.44 -40.94 23.16
N GLN A 620 31.38 -40.18 23.42
CA GLN A 620 31.03 -39.64 24.75
C GLN A 620 30.93 -40.70 25.87
N LYS A 621 30.73 -41.98 25.53
CA LYS A 621 30.67 -43.13 26.46
C LYS A 621 31.88 -44.07 26.38
N LEU A 622 33.04 -43.59 25.91
CA LEU A 622 34.30 -44.34 25.85
C LEU A 622 35.35 -43.73 26.77
N HIS A 623 35.90 -44.56 27.66
CA HIS A 623 37.13 -44.25 28.39
C HIS A 623 38.35 -44.35 27.46
N ALA A 624 39.42 -43.62 27.75
CA ALA A 624 40.44 -43.20 26.78
C ALA A 624 41.31 -44.31 26.13
N ALA A 625 41.24 -45.56 26.60
CA ALA A 625 42.20 -46.61 26.24
C ALA A 625 41.86 -47.44 24.97
N ASP A 626 40.59 -47.54 24.55
CA ASP A 626 40.18 -48.49 23.48
C ASP A 626 40.11 -47.85 22.08
N ALA A 627 41.24 -47.86 21.39
CA ALA A 627 41.35 -47.40 20.01
C ALA A 627 40.53 -48.26 19.01
N SER A 628 40.28 -49.54 19.29
CA SER A 628 39.58 -50.46 18.40
C SER A 628 38.08 -50.15 18.34
N ARG A 629 37.47 -49.95 19.50
CA ARG A 629 36.04 -49.65 19.68
C ARG A 629 35.72 -48.22 19.24
N ARG A 630 36.66 -47.28 19.45
CA ARG A 630 36.63 -45.94 18.82
C ARG A 630 36.56 -46.04 17.29
N ARG A 631 37.42 -46.84 16.65
CA ARG A 631 37.40 -47.05 15.19
C ARG A 631 36.09 -47.71 14.72
N LYS A 632 35.62 -48.75 15.40
CA LYS A 632 34.38 -49.48 15.08
C LYS A 632 33.13 -48.60 15.13
N LEU A 633 33.02 -47.70 16.10
CA LEU A 633 31.89 -46.76 16.21
C LEU A 633 31.94 -45.66 15.14
N LEU A 634 33.13 -45.16 14.80
CA LEU A 634 33.30 -44.15 13.75
C LEU A 634 32.98 -44.73 12.35
N GLU A 635 33.43 -45.94 12.03
CA GLU A 635 33.05 -46.59 10.76
C GLU A 635 31.56 -46.90 10.69
N LYS A 636 30.92 -47.36 11.78
CA LYS A 636 29.45 -47.56 11.81
C LYS A 636 28.68 -46.25 11.60
N GLN A 637 29.16 -45.13 12.14
CA GLN A 637 28.57 -43.80 11.90
C GLN A 637 28.76 -43.34 10.44
N LYS A 638 29.94 -43.59 9.87
CA LYS A 638 30.31 -43.26 8.48
C LYS A 638 29.51 -44.08 7.45
N GLU A 639 29.33 -45.37 7.68
CA GLU A 639 28.51 -46.26 6.86
C GLU A 639 27.02 -45.86 6.92
N GLY A 640 26.49 -45.60 8.13
CA GLY A 640 25.12 -45.11 8.31
C GLY A 640 24.86 -43.80 7.57
N ARG A 641 25.79 -42.84 7.64
CA ARG A 641 25.74 -41.60 6.85
C ARG A 641 25.80 -41.83 5.34
N ARG A 642 26.60 -42.81 4.87
CA ARG A 642 26.66 -43.17 3.44
C ARG A 642 25.33 -43.72 2.94
N LYS A 643 24.65 -44.55 3.74
CA LYS A 643 23.29 -45.07 3.42
C LYS A 643 22.25 -43.95 3.43
N LEU A 644 22.25 -43.09 4.45
CA LEU A 644 21.34 -41.93 4.51
C LEU A 644 21.54 -40.98 3.32
N ARG A 645 22.77 -40.71 2.88
CA ARG A 645 23.05 -39.87 1.69
C ARG A 645 22.55 -40.50 0.37
N ALA A 646 22.44 -41.82 0.30
CA ALA A 646 22.01 -42.52 -0.92
C ALA A 646 20.48 -42.65 -1.05
N VAL A 647 19.74 -42.39 0.02
CA VAL A 647 18.26 -42.53 0.08
C VAL A 647 17.58 -41.19 0.40
N GLY A 648 18.27 -40.28 1.09
CA GLY A 648 17.72 -39.00 1.55
C GLY A 648 17.72 -37.92 0.46
N ASN A 649 16.57 -37.77 -0.21
CA ASN A 649 16.23 -36.49 -0.83
C ASN A 649 16.13 -35.41 0.26
N VAL A 650 16.54 -34.18 -0.06
CA VAL A 650 16.40 -33.04 0.83
C VAL A 650 15.11 -32.33 0.45
N ALA A 651 14.05 -32.55 1.23
CA ALA A 651 12.88 -31.68 1.18
C ALA A 651 13.31 -30.27 1.61
N ILE A 652 12.94 -29.27 0.81
CA ILE A 652 13.14 -27.86 1.10
C ILE A 652 11.78 -27.34 1.56
N ASP A 653 11.73 -26.62 2.68
CA ASP A 653 10.50 -26.00 3.16
C ASP A 653 10.07 -24.85 2.24
N ASN A 654 8.79 -24.82 1.86
CA ASN A 654 8.19 -23.76 1.06
C ASN A 654 8.40 -22.38 1.69
N LYS A 655 8.38 -22.24 3.02
CA LYS A 655 8.62 -20.96 3.71
C LYS A 655 10.09 -20.54 3.66
N ALA A 656 11.02 -21.49 3.76
CA ALA A 656 12.44 -21.24 3.52
C ALA A 656 12.72 -20.85 2.05
N PHE A 657 12.04 -21.48 1.10
CA PHE A 657 12.14 -21.17 -0.33
C PHE A 657 11.54 -19.81 -0.68
N GLN A 658 10.38 -19.46 -0.13
CA GLN A 658 9.81 -18.11 -0.17
C GLN A 658 10.78 -17.08 0.37
N SER A 659 11.38 -17.32 1.54
CA SER A 659 12.32 -16.39 2.16
C SER A 659 13.54 -16.13 1.27
N PHE A 660 14.03 -17.14 0.55
CA PHE A 660 15.11 -17.02 -0.42
C PHE A 660 14.68 -16.29 -1.71
N LEU A 661 13.54 -16.65 -2.31
CA LEU A 661 13.01 -15.97 -3.52
C LEU A 661 12.66 -14.52 -3.25
N ALA A 662 12.01 -14.24 -2.10
CA ALA A 662 11.80 -12.90 -1.59
C ALA A 662 13.14 -12.18 -1.46
N LYS A 663 14.14 -12.73 -0.76
CA LYS A 663 15.51 -12.15 -0.68
C LYS A 663 16.28 -12.10 -2.03
N MET A 664 15.66 -12.49 -3.15
CA MET A 664 16.10 -12.20 -4.52
C MET A 664 15.32 -11.04 -5.17
N THR A 665 13.99 -10.95 -5.04
CA THR A 665 13.22 -9.74 -5.43
C THR A 665 13.43 -8.55 -4.49
N THR A 666 13.92 -8.78 -3.28
CA THR A 666 14.34 -7.74 -2.31
C THR A 666 15.43 -6.85 -2.89
N ILE A 667 16.25 -7.36 -3.81
CA ILE A 667 17.26 -6.56 -4.53
C ILE A 667 16.59 -5.51 -5.44
N SER A 668 15.33 -5.67 -5.86
CA SER A 668 14.66 -4.80 -6.83
C SER A 668 13.45 -4.02 -6.35
N HIS A 669 12.97 -4.23 -5.13
CA HIS A 669 11.92 -3.38 -4.52
C HIS A 669 12.03 -3.21 -2.99
N CYS A 670 13.07 -3.75 -2.33
CA CYS A 670 13.06 -3.86 -0.87
C CYS A 670 14.41 -3.69 -0.15
N ASN A 671 15.04 -2.52 -0.32
CA ASN A 671 15.90 -1.97 0.75
C ASN A 671 15.07 -1.44 1.95
N SER A 672 13.75 -1.74 2.00
CA SER A 672 12.76 -1.13 2.87
C SER A 672 12.17 -2.03 3.97
N LEU A 673 12.55 -3.32 4.09
CA LEU A 673 12.07 -4.19 5.19
C LEU A 673 13.17 -4.70 6.14
N MET A 674 14.44 -4.36 5.89
CA MET A 674 15.58 -4.83 6.71
C MET A 674 16.55 -3.71 7.13
N ALA A 675 16.02 -2.50 7.27
CA ALA A 675 16.68 -1.49 8.09
C ALA A 675 16.90 -2.03 9.52
N LEU A 676 18.01 -1.64 10.16
CA LEU A 676 18.33 -1.97 11.55
C LEU A 676 18.49 -3.47 11.92
N GLU A 677 18.80 -4.37 10.97
CA GLU A 677 19.18 -5.78 11.29
C GLU A 677 20.28 -5.88 12.38
N LYS A 678 21.15 -4.87 12.50
CA LYS A 678 22.18 -4.73 13.55
C LYS A 678 21.64 -4.71 15.00
N LEU A 679 20.34 -4.49 15.20
CA LEU A 679 19.70 -4.55 16.53
C LEU A 679 19.33 -5.99 16.92
N ASN A 680 19.42 -6.96 16.01
CA ASN A 680 19.09 -8.36 16.30
C ASN A 680 20.18 -9.01 17.16
N GLY A 681 19.81 -9.46 18.35
CA GLY A 681 20.75 -9.88 19.39
C GLY A 681 21.31 -8.72 20.24
N LEU A 682 20.80 -7.49 20.10
CA LEU A 682 21.26 -6.36 20.91
C LEU A 682 20.78 -6.49 22.36
N GLU A 683 21.73 -6.48 23.28
CA GLU A 683 21.48 -6.56 24.73
C GLU A 683 21.40 -5.17 25.38
N LEU A 684 20.24 -4.87 25.96
CA LEU A 684 19.91 -3.63 26.68
C LEU A 684 19.58 -3.95 28.16
N PRO A 685 19.65 -2.97 29.08
CA PRO A 685 18.95 -3.05 30.36
C PRO A 685 17.44 -3.21 30.15
N ALA A 686 16.71 -3.67 31.17
CA ALA A 686 15.25 -3.64 31.16
C ALA A 686 14.69 -2.25 30.82
N ALA A 687 13.63 -2.16 30.03
CA ALA A 687 12.95 -0.90 29.78
C ALA A 687 12.23 -0.37 31.04
N ALA A 688 12.07 0.95 31.11
CA ALA A 688 11.24 1.63 32.08
C ALA A 688 10.15 2.43 31.35
N ASP A 689 8.91 2.15 31.71
CA ASP A 689 7.72 2.66 31.04
C ASP A 689 7.01 3.65 31.96
N MET A 690 7.21 4.94 31.72
CA MET A 690 6.72 5.98 32.62
C MET A 690 5.26 6.37 32.39
N HIS A 691 4.45 5.53 31.71
CA HIS A 691 3.02 5.78 31.55
C HIS A 691 2.20 4.50 31.25
N VAL A 692 1.61 3.87 32.27
CA VAL A 692 0.79 2.64 32.10
C VAL A 692 -0.56 2.69 32.84
N HIS A 693 -1.65 2.35 32.16
CA HIS A 693 -2.96 2.09 32.78
C HIS A 693 -3.19 0.57 32.91
N LEU A 694 -3.33 0.05 34.15
CA LEU A 694 -3.51 -1.40 34.38
C LEU A 694 -4.97 -1.82 34.69
N ARG A 695 -5.86 -0.85 34.93
CA ARG A 695 -7.30 -1.06 35.24
C ARG A 695 -7.48 -1.98 36.47
N GLU A 696 -8.66 -2.59 36.59
CA GLU A 696 -9.05 -3.42 37.75
C GLU A 696 -9.57 -4.79 37.29
N LYS A 697 -9.70 -5.72 38.25
CA LYS A 697 -10.37 -7.02 38.09
C LYS A 697 -9.83 -7.83 36.90
N GLU A 698 -10.69 -8.38 36.06
CA GLU A 698 -10.35 -9.31 34.97
C GLU A 698 -9.43 -8.67 33.92
N ILE A 699 -9.47 -7.34 33.73
CA ILE A 699 -8.51 -6.63 32.88
C ILE A 699 -7.13 -6.60 33.55
N MET A 700 -7.06 -6.23 34.84
CA MET A 700 -5.80 -6.16 35.59
C MET A 700 -5.06 -7.50 35.60
N GLU A 701 -5.79 -8.60 35.80
CA GLU A 701 -5.26 -9.97 35.76
C GLU A 701 -4.71 -10.33 34.37
N LEU A 702 -5.41 -9.94 33.29
CA LEU A 702 -4.99 -10.20 31.91
C LEU A 702 -3.76 -9.36 31.49
N VAL A 703 -3.69 -8.08 31.88
CA VAL A 703 -2.71 -7.14 31.32
C VAL A 703 -1.44 -6.96 32.17
N THR A 704 -1.50 -7.14 33.49
CA THR A 704 -0.33 -6.92 34.36
C THR A 704 0.87 -7.83 34.01
N PRO A 705 0.70 -9.13 33.71
CA PRO A 705 1.82 -9.98 33.25
C PRO A 705 2.44 -9.54 31.92
N THR A 706 1.69 -8.82 31.06
CA THR A 706 2.17 -8.41 29.73
C THR A 706 3.26 -7.34 29.78
N ILE A 707 3.43 -6.65 30.93
CA ILE A 707 4.53 -5.71 31.18
C ILE A 707 5.89 -6.39 30.94
N ARG A 708 6.05 -7.63 31.44
CA ARG A 708 7.27 -8.42 31.22
C ARG A 708 7.43 -8.83 29.78
N ARG A 709 6.36 -9.21 29.07
CA ARG A 709 6.42 -9.56 27.62
C ARG A 709 6.94 -8.39 26.78
N GLY A 710 6.53 -7.16 27.13
CA GLY A 710 6.98 -5.94 26.49
C GLY A 710 8.43 -5.51 26.75
N GLY A 711 9.21 -6.26 27.54
CA GLY A 711 10.61 -5.92 27.90
C GLY A 711 10.77 -4.95 29.07
N VAL A 712 9.70 -4.66 29.81
CA VAL A 712 9.66 -3.65 30.87
C VAL A 712 9.78 -4.29 32.26
N ASN A 713 10.55 -3.69 33.17
CA ASN A 713 10.56 -4.08 34.60
C ASN A 713 10.21 -2.94 35.58
N THR A 714 9.99 -1.71 35.09
CA THR A 714 9.65 -0.53 35.91
C THR A 714 8.49 0.20 35.23
N VAL A 715 7.39 0.43 35.95
CA VAL A 715 6.21 1.13 35.40
C VAL A 715 5.74 2.27 36.30
N PHE A 716 5.31 3.39 35.72
CA PHE A 716 4.56 4.43 36.43
C PHE A 716 3.06 4.24 36.21
N VAL A 717 2.35 3.94 37.30
CA VAL A 717 0.97 3.42 37.28
C VAL A 717 -0.03 4.56 37.37
N MET A 718 -0.99 4.55 36.44
CA MET A 718 -2.03 5.56 36.33
C MET A 718 -3.19 5.35 37.32
N PRO A 719 -3.70 6.41 37.98
CA PRO A 719 -4.62 6.29 39.13
C PRO A 719 -6.11 6.46 38.79
N ASN A 720 -6.48 6.48 37.50
CA ASN A 720 -7.87 6.64 37.01
C ASN A 720 -8.63 5.30 37.03
N LEU A 721 -8.76 4.76 38.23
CA LEU A 721 -9.65 3.65 38.59
C LEU A 721 -11.06 4.15 38.91
N VAL A 722 -12.00 3.27 39.24
CA VAL A 722 -13.37 3.65 39.63
C VAL A 722 -13.75 3.03 40.99
N PRO A 723 -13.58 3.76 42.12
CA PRO A 723 -13.23 5.18 42.25
C PRO A 723 -11.73 5.49 42.04
N PRO A 724 -11.37 6.74 41.72
CA PRO A 724 -9.98 7.14 41.50
C PRO A 724 -9.10 7.02 42.75
N ILE A 725 -7.80 6.78 42.55
CA ILE A 725 -6.84 6.59 43.65
C ILE A 725 -6.44 7.96 44.23
N THR A 726 -7.22 8.47 45.19
CA THR A 726 -6.95 9.75 45.86
C THR A 726 -6.27 9.62 47.23
N THR A 727 -6.09 8.40 47.75
CA THR A 727 -5.51 8.16 49.08
C THR A 727 -4.32 7.18 49.04
N VAL A 728 -3.39 7.37 49.98
CA VAL A 728 -2.18 6.54 50.12
C VAL A 728 -2.53 5.08 50.41
N GLN A 729 -3.52 4.82 51.26
CA GLN A 729 -3.99 3.46 51.56
C GLN A 729 -4.50 2.75 50.30
N HIS A 730 -5.30 3.43 49.46
CA HIS A 730 -5.79 2.86 48.20
C HIS A 730 -4.63 2.56 47.24
N ALA A 731 -3.68 3.49 47.10
CA ALA A 731 -2.50 3.30 46.26
C ALA A 731 -1.63 2.11 46.69
N LEU A 732 -1.43 1.91 48.00
CA LEU A 732 -0.68 0.78 48.55
C LEU A 732 -1.42 -0.56 48.41
N GLN A 733 -2.75 -0.57 48.59
CA GLN A 733 -3.57 -1.76 48.38
C GLN A 733 -3.53 -2.22 46.91
N TYR A 734 -3.72 -1.29 45.97
CA TYR A 734 -3.66 -1.58 44.54
C TYR A 734 -2.23 -1.97 44.11
N LYS A 735 -1.19 -1.31 44.63
CA LYS A 735 0.21 -1.76 44.44
C LYS A 735 0.40 -3.22 44.84
N LYS A 736 -0.17 -3.65 45.97
CA LYS A 736 -0.06 -5.03 46.42
C LYS A 736 -0.71 -5.99 45.42
N GLN A 737 -1.91 -5.71 44.94
CA GLN A 737 -2.59 -6.54 43.93
C GLN A 737 -1.77 -6.69 42.64
N LEU A 738 -1.18 -5.59 42.16
CA LEU A 738 -0.28 -5.62 41.00
C LEU A 738 1.01 -6.43 41.26
N GLN A 739 1.57 -6.33 42.47
CA GLN A 739 2.78 -7.07 42.87
C GLN A 739 2.52 -8.56 43.11
N ASP A 740 1.32 -8.91 43.59
CA ASP A 740 0.85 -10.29 43.76
C ASP A 740 0.61 -10.96 42.37
N LEU A 741 0.29 -10.18 41.32
CA LEU A 741 0.14 -10.65 39.93
C LEU A 741 1.48 -10.73 39.16
N GLU A 742 2.35 -9.72 39.26
CA GLU A 742 3.68 -9.74 38.65
C GLU A 742 4.75 -9.29 39.67
N PRO A 743 5.39 -10.23 40.40
CA PRO A 743 6.41 -9.92 41.39
C PRO A 743 7.73 -9.40 40.78
N ASN A 744 7.87 -9.37 39.46
CA ASN A 744 9.08 -8.93 38.75
C ASN A 744 9.00 -7.55 38.10
N VAL A 745 7.97 -6.75 38.45
CA VAL A 745 7.83 -5.36 38.03
C VAL A 745 7.88 -4.42 39.24
N THR A 746 8.64 -3.34 39.12
CA THR A 746 8.67 -2.23 40.08
C THR A 746 7.55 -1.25 39.75
N PHE A 747 6.45 -1.33 40.51
CA PHE A 747 5.31 -0.43 40.37
C PHE A 747 5.53 0.90 41.11
N LEU A 748 5.69 1.98 40.34
CA LEU A 748 5.75 3.35 40.83
C LEU A 748 4.33 3.91 40.87
N MET A 749 3.76 4.02 42.07
CA MET A 749 2.37 4.47 42.24
C MET A 749 2.24 5.99 42.15
N SER A 750 1.05 6.44 41.78
CA SER A 750 0.66 7.84 41.79
C SER A 750 -0.70 8.03 42.48
N LEU A 751 -1.03 9.28 42.83
CA LEU A 751 -2.41 9.67 43.20
C LEU A 751 -3.05 10.46 42.05
N TYR A 752 -4.38 10.39 41.96
CA TYR A 752 -5.18 11.22 41.05
C TYR A 752 -5.32 12.63 41.63
N LEU A 753 -4.99 13.68 40.88
CA LEU A 753 -5.13 15.07 41.33
C LEU A 753 -6.62 15.45 41.48
N HIS A 754 -7.11 15.42 42.72
CA HIS A 754 -8.52 15.56 43.07
C HIS A 754 -8.70 16.62 44.17
N PRO A 755 -9.82 17.36 44.26
CA PRO A 755 -10.06 18.39 45.29
C PRO A 755 -10.03 17.94 46.77
N ASN A 756 -9.80 16.65 47.07
CA ASN A 756 -9.59 16.13 48.43
C ASN A 756 -8.10 15.94 48.79
N ILE A 757 -7.17 16.12 47.86
CA ILE A 757 -5.72 16.06 48.13
C ILE A 757 -5.28 17.39 48.75
N SER A 758 -4.72 17.33 49.95
CA SER A 758 -4.10 18.49 50.62
C SER A 758 -2.56 18.36 50.66
N PRO A 759 -1.83 19.42 51.07
CA PRO A 759 -0.39 19.34 51.35
C PRO A 759 -0.01 18.21 52.33
N GLU A 760 -0.91 17.82 53.24
CA GLU A 760 -0.72 16.73 54.20
C GLU A 760 -0.76 15.38 53.48
N THR A 761 -1.67 15.22 52.51
CA THR A 761 -1.72 14.05 51.62
C THR A 761 -0.43 13.92 50.81
N VAL A 762 0.18 15.03 50.35
CA VAL A 762 1.48 15.02 49.66
C VAL A 762 2.60 14.50 50.57
N LYS A 763 2.66 15.00 51.82
CA LYS A 763 3.65 14.56 52.83
C LYS A 763 3.49 13.07 53.16
N GLU A 764 2.24 12.60 53.32
CA GLU A 764 1.93 11.19 53.56
C GLU A 764 2.33 10.31 52.36
N ALA A 765 1.97 10.73 51.13
CA ALA A 765 2.27 10.03 49.89
C ALA A 765 3.79 9.90 49.67
N LYS A 766 4.55 10.98 49.86
CA LYS A 766 6.02 10.94 49.79
C LYS A 766 6.61 9.95 50.80
N LYS A 767 6.15 9.99 52.05
CA LYS A 767 6.59 9.09 53.13
C LYS A 767 6.28 7.62 52.83
N ALA A 768 5.19 7.34 52.12
CA ALA A 768 4.79 6.01 51.68
C ALA A 768 5.45 5.53 50.37
N GLY A 769 6.32 6.34 49.75
CA GLY A 769 7.00 5.97 48.50
C GLY A 769 6.12 6.08 47.24
N ILE A 770 5.08 6.90 47.27
CA ILE A 770 4.33 7.31 46.07
C ILE A 770 5.22 8.25 45.25
N ALA A 771 5.31 8.02 43.94
CA ALA A 771 6.28 8.70 43.06
C ALA A 771 5.82 10.09 42.57
N GLY A 772 4.51 10.29 42.44
CA GLY A 772 3.95 11.54 41.92
C GLY A 772 2.43 11.64 42.05
N ILE A 773 1.87 12.72 41.50
CA ILE A 773 0.43 12.97 41.40
C ILE A 773 0.12 13.27 39.93
N LYS A 774 -0.94 12.64 39.40
CA LYS A 774 -1.34 12.70 37.98
C LYS A 774 -2.62 13.53 37.82
N SER A 775 -2.52 14.58 37.00
CA SER A 775 -3.66 15.39 36.56
C SER A 775 -4.30 14.84 35.29
N TYR A 776 -5.64 14.91 35.25
CA TYR A 776 -6.45 14.65 34.05
C TYR A 776 -7.36 15.85 33.81
N PRO A 777 -7.49 16.35 32.56
CA PRO A 777 -8.45 17.40 32.24
C PRO A 777 -9.89 16.86 32.27
N HIS A 778 -10.80 17.64 32.87
CA HIS A 778 -12.17 17.24 33.20
C HIS A 778 -12.97 16.72 32.00
N GLY A 779 -13.44 15.48 32.08
CA GLY A 779 -14.32 14.84 31.09
C GLY A 779 -13.69 14.57 29.71
N VAL A 780 -12.37 14.75 29.55
CA VAL A 780 -11.69 14.60 28.25
C VAL A 780 -11.35 13.14 27.93
N THR A 781 -10.90 12.37 28.92
CA THR A 781 -10.42 10.98 28.76
C THR A 781 -11.18 10.00 29.67
N THR A 782 -10.93 8.69 29.55
CA THR A 782 -11.67 7.69 30.34
C THR A 782 -11.35 7.79 31.83
N HIS A 783 -12.39 7.83 32.66
CA HIS A 783 -12.32 8.02 34.12
C HIS A 783 -11.65 9.36 34.48
N SER A 784 -12.19 10.47 33.93
CA SER A 784 -11.73 11.85 34.17
C SER A 784 -12.86 12.81 34.58
N GLU A 785 -13.99 12.25 35.04
CA GLU A 785 -15.17 12.98 35.48
C GLU A 785 -14.86 13.89 36.69
N ASP A 786 -13.97 13.46 37.59
CA ASP A 786 -13.45 14.29 38.69
C ASP A 786 -12.18 15.08 38.29
N GLY A 787 -11.94 15.26 37.00
CA GLY A 787 -10.75 15.92 36.45
C GLY A 787 -10.70 17.44 36.64
N VAL A 788 -9.56 18.02 36.30
CA VAL A 788 -9.21 19.43 36.53
C VAL A 788 -9.81 20.33 35.46
N MET A 789 -10.51 21.39 35.90
CA MET A 789 -10.92 22.54 35.07
C MET A 789 -10.00 23.76 35.24
N SER A 790 -9.43 23.97 36.43
CA SER A 790 -8.42 25.01 36.69
C SER A 790 -7.40 24.51 37.72
N TYR A 791 -6.14 24.88 37.53
CA TYR A 791 -5.03 24.49 38.41
C TYR A 791 -4.88 25.37 39.65
N GLU A 792 -5.53 26.52 39.73
CA GLU A 792 -5.31 27.52 40.79
C GLU A 792 -5.63 26.99 42.19
N GLN A 793 -6.70 26.19 42.32
CA GLN A 793 -7.07 25.53 43.58
C GLN A 793 -6.03 24.51 44.07
N PHE A 794 -5.14 24.05 43.20
CA PHE A 794 -4.10 23.05 43.52
C PHE A 794 -2.73 23.69 43.77
N TYR A 795 -2.57 25.01 43.67
CA TYR A 795 -1.28 25.67 43.95
C TYR A 795 -0.68 25.34 45.32
N PRO A 796 -1.43 25.24 46.44
CA PRO A 796 -0.86 24.79 47.73
C PRO A 796 -0.36 23.35 47.71
N VAL A 797 -1.00 22.47 46.92
CA VAL A 797 -0.56 21.09 46.71
C VAL A 797 0.73 21.09 45.90
N PHE A 798 0.86 21.94 44.89
CA PHE A 798 2.04 22.06 44.03
C PHE A 798 3.26 22.66 44.76
N GLU A 799 3.07 23.65 45.64
CA GLU A 799 4.13 24.12 46.54
C GLU A 799 4.68 22.99 47.41
N GLU A 800 3.81 22.14 47.96
CA GLU A 800 4.25 21.04 48.80
C GLU A 800 4.83 19.88 47.97
N MET A 801 4.34 19.62 46.76
CA MET A 801 4.98 18.68 45.82
C MET A 801 6.39 19.15 45.43
N GLU A 802 6.61 20.46 45.28
CA GLU A 802 7.93 21.04 45.05
C GLU A 802 8.84 20.79 46.26
N ARG A 803 8.39 21.11 47.49
CA ARG A 803 9.14 20.86 48.74
C ARG A 803 9.44 19.38 48.99
N GLN A 804 8.48 18.49 48.71
CA GLN A 804 8.62 17.05 48.87
C GLN A 804 9.33 16.39 47.68
N ASP A 805 9.74 17.14 46.64
CA ASP A 805 10.34 16.60 45.42
C ASP A 805 9.50 15.44 44.83
N MET A 806 8.21 15.68 44.63
CA MET A 806 7.29 14.76 43.94
C MET A 806 7.08 15.19 42.49
N VAL A 807 6.78 14.23 41.62
CA VAL A 807 6.51 14.51 40.19
C VAL A 807 5.04 14.87 39.99
N LEU A 808 4.77 15.96 39.25
CA LEU A 808 3.46 16.30 38.72
C LEU A 808 3.36 15.82 37.26
N ASN A 809 2.54 14.79 37.05
CA ASN A 809 2.24 14.27 35.72
C ASN A 809 1.01 14.98 35.15
N LEU A 810 1.11 15.52 33.93
CA LEU A 810 0.05 16.28 33.27
C LEU A 810 -0.39 15.58 31.99
N HIS A 811 -1.65 15.13 31.95
CA HIS A 811 -2.32 14.80 30.69
C HIS A 811 -2.62 16.12 29.95
N GLY A 812 -1.78 16.47 28.98
CA GLY A 812 -1.74 17.81 28.38
C GLY A 812 -2.80 18.07 27.30
N GLU A 813 -4.08 18.10 27.66
CA GLU A 813 -5.16 18.56 26.77
C GLU A 813 -6.02 19.62 27.46
N LEU A 814 -6.42 20.67 26.75
CA LEU A 814 -7.42 21.62 27.23
C LEU A 814 -8.84 21.04 27.02
N PRO A 815 -9.73 21.02 28.03
CA PRO A 815 -11.09 20.54 27.85
C PRO A 815 -11.90 21.46 26.91
N PRO A 816 -12.81 20.94 26.07
CA PRO A 816 -13.64 21.75 25.19
C PRO A 816 -14.51 22.75 25.97
N SER A 817 -14.20 24.04 25.85
CA SER A 817 -14.93 25.12 26.50
C SER A 817 -15.98 25.73 25.56
N GLN A 818 -17.09 26.23 26.11
CA GLN A 818 -18.10 26.90 25.29
C GLN A 818 -17.59 28.24 24.77
N GLY A 819 -17.32 28.33 23.46
CA GLY A 819 -16.94 29.57 22.78
C GLY A 819 -15.47 29.68 22.35
N GLN A 820 -14.65 28.64 22.55
CA GLN A 820 -13.29 28.55 21.98
C GLN A 820 -13.24 27.48 20.88
N ASP A 821 -12.40 27.70 19.86
CA ASP A 821 -12.19 26.78 18.73
C ASP A 821 -11.26 25.62 19.12
N ILE A 822 -11.65 24.86 20.14
CA ILE A 822 -10.90 23.73 20.70
C ILE A 822 -11.46 22.42 20.17
N THR A 823 -10.59 21.69 19.48
CA THR A 823 -10.82 20.38 18.87
C THR A 823 -9.82 19.38 19.41
N VAL A 824 -10.07 18.08 19.21
CA VAL A 824 -9.11 17.03 19.59
C VAL A 824 -7.75 17.16 18.87
N LEU A 825 -7.69 17.90 17.75
CA LEU A 825 -6.44 18.16 17.03
C LEU A 825 -5.59 19.24 17.72
N ASN A 826 -6.15 20.37 18.15
CA ASN A 826 -5.39 21.49 18.76
C ASN A 826 -5.44 21.56 20.30
N ALA A 827 -6.21 20.69 20.98
CA ALA A 827 -6.32 20.68 22.44
C ALA A 827 -4.98 20.55 23.21
N GLU A 828 -3.98 19.87 22.64
CA GLU A 828 -2.63 19.80 23.22
C GLU A 828 -1.89 21.14 23.08
N GLU A 829 -1.87 21.73 21.89
CA GLU A 829 -1.19 23.01 21.63
C GLU A 829 -1.80 24.14 22.47
N ALA A 830 -3.12 24.13 22.65
CA ALA A 830 -3.85 25.04 23.53
C ALA A 830 -3.53 24.88 25.03
N PHE A 831 -2.99 23.73 25.45
CA PHE A 831 -2.55 23.47 26.83
C PHE A 831 -1.12 23.96 27.12
N LEU A 832 -0.27 24.12 26.10
CA LEU A 832 1.15 24.48 26.27
C LEU A 832 1.40 25.82 27.00
N PRO A 833 0.55 26.87 26.88
CA PRO A 833 0.65 28.06 27.73
C PRO A 833 0.50 27.74 29.23
N THR A 834 -0.39 26.82 29.60
CA THR A 834 -0.60 26.38 31.00
C THR A 834 0.61 25.61 31.53
N LEU A 835 1.24 24.75 30.71
CA LEU A 835 2.51 24.10 31.08
C LEU A 835 3.61 25.12 31.39
N LYS A 836 3.75 26.15 30.54
CA LYS A 836 4.75 27.21 30.72
C LYS A 836 4.47 28.09 31.94
N ASP A 837 3.21 28.41 32.22
CA ASP A 837 2.81 29.18 33.40
C ASP A 837 2.98 28.39 34.71
N LEU A 838 2.63 27.09 34.73
CA LEU A 838 2.89 26.21 35.88
C LEU A 838 4.39 26.12 36.20
N HIS A 839 5.25 25.93 35.19
CA HIS A 839 6.70 25.92 35.40
C HIS A 839 7.23 27.29 35.85
N LYS A 840 6.67 28.40 35.35
CA LYS A 840 7.05 29.76 35.76
C LYS A 840 6.68 30.05 37.23
N LYS A 841 5.58 29.48 37.74
CA LYS A 841 5.15 29.59 39.15
C LYS A 841 5.93 28.66 40.08
N PHE A 842 6.19 27.44 39.63
CA PHE A 842 6.85 26.38 40.40
C PHE A 842 8.10 25.88 39.66
N PRO A 843 9.21 26.64 39.70
CA PRO A 843 10.38 26.38 38.87
C PRO A 843 11.15 25.11 39.29
N ASN A 844 11.03 24.67 40.54
CA ASN A 844 11.73 23.48 41.06
C ASN A 844 10.85 22.22 41.00
N LEU A 845 9.53 22.37 40.88
CA LEU A 845 8.57 21.27 40.74
C LEU A 845 8.91 20.43 39.50
N ARG A 846 9.08 19.12 39.69
CA ARG A 846 9.30 18.18 38.57
C ARG A 846 7.97 17.95 37.84
N ILE A 847 7.85 18.41 36.60
CA ILE A 847 6.65 18.30 35.79
C ILE A 847 6.92 17.38 34.59
N ILE A 848 5.97 16.50 34.27
CA ILE A 848 5.94 15.74 33.02
C ILE A 848 4.73 16.16 32.20
N LEU A 849 4.96 16.64 30.97
CA LEU A 849 3.95 16.63 29.92
C LEU A 849 3.91 15.21 29.35
N GLU A 850 2.84 14.48 29.61
CA GLU A 850 2.74 13.11 29.12
C GLU A 850 2.50 13.04 27.60
N HIS A 851 2.69 11.82 27.05
CA HIS A 851 2.23 11.35 25.74
C HIS A 851 2.27 12.39 24.61
N CYS A 852 3.40 13.11 24.52
CA CYS A 852 3.62 14.24 23.64
C CYS A 852 3.34 13.87 22.16
N THR A 853 2.45 14.63 21.50
CA THR A 853 1.93 14.30 20.16
C THR A 853 2.29 15.31 19.06
N SER A 854 2.57 16.58 19.39
CA SER A 854 2.92 17.64 18.43
C SER A 854 4.39 18.09 18.47
N ALA A 855 4.88 18.66 17.37
CA ALA A 855 6.16 19.37 17.35
C ALA A 855 6.15 20.62 18.26
N ALA A 856 4.99 21.25 18.44
CA ALA A 856 4.82 22.39 19.35
C ALA A 856 5.03 21.99 20.82
N ALA A 857 4.50 20.83 21.23
CA ALA A 857 4.69 20.28 22.58
C ALA A 857 6.16 19.94 22.87
N ILE A 858 6.86 19.32 21.90
CA ILE A 858 8.31 19.09 21.99
C ILE A 858 9.06 20.41 22.22
N GLN A 859 8.71 21.47 21.49
CA GLN A 859 9.36 22.77 21.66
C GLN A 859 9.02 23.40 23.02
N ALA A 860 7.76 23.36 23.44
CA ALA A 860 7.33 23.91 24.74
C ALA A 860 8.04 23.24 25.94
N VAL A 861 8.29 21.92 25.87
CA VAL A 861 9.07 21.19 26.87
C VAL A 861 10.55 21.57 26.84
N LYS A 862 11.12 21.89 25.67
CA LYS A 862 12.50 22.40 25.53
C LYS A 862 12.67 23.83 26.01
N ASP A 863 11.66 24.67 25.82
CA ASP A 863 11.64 26.07 26.30
C ASP A 863 11.62 26.18 27.84
N CYS A 864 11.10 25.15 28.52
CA CYS A 864 11.09 25.07 29.98
C CYS A 864 12.45 24.61 30.57
N GLY A 865 12.64 24.84 31.87
CA GLY A 865 13.83 24.43 32.62
C GLY A 865 14.03 22.91 32.75
N PRO A 866 15.13 22.47 33.41
CA PRO A 866 15.50 21.05 33.52
C PRO A 866 14.54 20.22 34.37
N THR A 867 13.63 20.85 35.10
CA THR A 867 12.57 20.24 35.90
C THR A 867 11.35 19.82 35.09
N VAL A 868 11.23 20.23 33.83
CA VAL A 868 10.13 19.83 32.93
C VAL A 868 10.62 18.83 31.88
N ALA A 869 9.96 17.68 31.80
CA ALA A 869 10.24 16.61 30.83
C ALA A 869 8.95 16.15 30.12
N ALA A 870 9.06 15.17 29.22
CA ALA A 870 7.91 14.55 28.56
C ALA A 870 8.09 13.06 28.24
N THR A 871 6.98 12.33 28.22
CA THR A 871 6.93 10.96 27.67
C THR A 871 6.56 10.98 26.19
N ILE A 872 7.15 10.08 25.41
CA ILE A 872 6.78 9.81 24.01
C ILE A 872 6.35 8.35 23.90
N THR A 873 5.17 8.11 23.32
CA THR A 873 4.55 6.78 23.30
C THR A 873 5.00 5.92 22.12
N ALA A 874 4.93 4.59 22.32
CA ALA A 874 5.18 3.62 21.25
C ALA A 874 4.22 3.79 20.06
N HIS A 875 2.98 4.23 20.31
CA HIS A 875 1.96 4.34 19.27
C HIS A 875 2.01 5.70 18.54
N HIS A 876 2.33 6.81 19.22
CA HIS A 876 2.54 8.12 18.58
C HIS A 876 3.85 8.21 17.75
N LEU A 877 4.83 7.35 18.02
CA LEU A 877 5.97 7.14 17.12
C LEU A 877 5.57 6.44 15.81
N PHE A 878 4.41 5.76 15.76
CA PHE A 878 3.93 5.00 14.62
C PHE A 878 2.77 5.69 13.86
N MET A 879 1.82 6.29 14.57
CA MET A 879 0.56 6.79 14.01
C MET A 879 0.61 8.24 13.54
N ILE A 880 -0.32 8.58 12.66
CA ILE A 880 -0.75 9.93 12.28
C ILE A 880 -2.28 10.06 12.43
N VAL A 881 -2.84 11.21 12.05
CA VAL A 881 -4.27 11.51 12.15
C VAL A 881 -5.17 10.48 11.46
N ASP A 882 -4.74 9.97 10.30
CA ASP A 882 -5.53 9.05 9.48
C ASP A 882 -5.70 7.66 10.12
N ASP A 883 -4.72 7.20 10.92
CA ASP A 883 -4.74 5.87 11.55
C ASP A 883 -5.86 5.75 12.61
N TRP A 884 -5.99 6.74 13.50
CA TRP A 884 -7.01 6.72 14.56
C TRP A 884 -8.39 7.14 14.07
N ALA A 885 -8.46 7.90 12.98
CA ALA A 885 -9.71 8.16 12.28
C ALA A 885 -10.25 6.89 11.58
N GLY A 886 -9.37 5.96 11.18
CA GLY A 886 -9.71 4.70 10.53
C GLY A 886 -9.99 3.51 11.47
N ASP A 887 -9.23 3.33 12.55
CA ASP A 887 -9.43 2.23 13.52
C ASP A 887 -9.70 2.74 14.95
N PRO A 888 -10.88 2.48 15.55
CA PRO A 888 -11.17 2.76 16.95
C PRO A 888 -10.16 2.17 17.95
N HIS A 889 -9.49 1.06 17.62
CA HIS A 889 -8.42 0.49 18.45
C HIS A 889 -7.13 1.33 18.44
N CYS A 890 -6.96 2.22 17.46
CA CYS A 890 -5.91 3.25 17.43
C CYS A 890 -6.36 4.58 18.06
N PHE A 891 -7.62 4.73 18.50
CA PHE A 891 -8.09 5.96 19.16
C PHE A 891 -7.49 6.14 20.57
N CYS A 892 -6.53 7.05 20.69
CA CYS A 892 -5.92 7.57 21.92
C CYS A 892 -6.34 9.03 22.20
N LYS A 893 -5.94 9.56 23.37
CA LYS A 893 -6.08 10.99 23.70
C LYS A 893 -4.88 11.45 24.57
N PRO A 894 -4.11 12.47 24.17
CA PRO A 894 -4.21 13.21 22.92
C PRO A 894 -4.01 12.33 21.69
N VAL A 895 -4.74 12.66 20.62
CA VAL A 895 -4.71 11.91 19.36
C VAL A 895 -3.41 12.15 18.59
N ALA A 896 -3.00 11.20 17.74
CA ALA A 896 -1.89 11.43 16.81
C ALA A 896 -2.21 12.56 15.82
N LYS A 897 -1.19 13.37 15.52
CA LYS A 897 -1.28 14.61 14.74
C LYS A 897 -0.80 14.40 13.30
N LEU A 898 -0.11 15.36 12.70
CA LEU A 898 0.28 15.32 11.29
C LEU A 898 1.55 14.47 11.07
N PRO A 899 1.84 14.05 9.82
CA PRO A 899 3.12 13.45 9.47
C PRO A 899 4.35 14.34 9.77
N SER A 900 4.21 15.65 9.95
CA SER A 900 5.27 16.52 10.49
C SER A 900 5.59 16.21 11.95
N ASP A 901 4.59 16.03 12.78
CA ASP A 901 4.73 15.82 14.23
C ASP A 901 5.30 14.45 14.53
N ARG A 902 4.79 13.40 13.88
CA ARG A 902 5.36 12.05 13.96
C ARG A 902 6.86 12.04 13.61
N ARG A 903 7.28 12.82 12.60
CA ARG A 903 8.69 12.98 12.23
C ARG A 903 9.49 13.76 13.29
N ALA A 904 8.89 14.71 13.99
CA ALA A 904 9.53 15.41 15.10
C ALA A 904 9.68 14.50 16.35
N LEU A 905 8.69 13.64 16.64
CA LEU A 905 8.74 12.66 17.72
C LEU A 905 9.84 11.60 17.48
N LEU A 906 9.87 11.00 16.28
CA LEU A 906 10.92 10.03 15.89
C LEU A 906 12.34 10.62 16.05
N LYS A 907 12.55 11.85 15.57
CA LYS A 907 13.83 12.57 15.71
C LYS A 907 14.16 12.93 17.15
N THR A 908 13.15 13.21 17.98
CA THR A 908 13.34 13.57 19.38
C THR A 908 13.66 12.35 20.24
N ALA A 909 12.97 11.22 20.06
CA ALA A 909 13.29 9.97 20.74
C ALA A 909 14.75 9.53 20.49
N MET A 910 15.25 9.66 19.26
CA MET A 910 16.64 9.35 18.89
C MET A 910 17.62 10.54 18.99
N SER A 911 17.22 11.66 19.60
CA SER A 911 18.11 12.83 19.74
C SER A 911 19.22 12.59 20.77
N GLY A 912 18.90 11.89 21.85
CA GLY A 912 19.72 11.81 23.07
C GLY A 912 19.39 12.89 24.11
N ASP A 913 18.36 13.71 23.88
CA ASP A 913 17.84 14.70 24.83
C ASP A 913 17.12 14.00 25.99
N SER A 914 17.69 14.08 27.20
CA SER A 914 17.17 13.39 28.40
C SER A 914 15.86 13.97 28.94
N LYS A 915 15.36 15.08 28.38
CA LYS A 915 14.01 15.59 28.67
C LYS A 915 12.90 14.75 28.03
N PHE A 916 13.22 13.82 27.13
CA PHE A 916 12.24 12.99 26.41
C PHE A 916 12.54 11.49 26.60
N PHE A 917 11.58 10.75 27.13
CA PHE A 917 11.77 9.34 27.46
C PHE A 917 10.52 8.49 27.25
N PHE A 918 10.68 7.17 27.38
CA PHE A 918 9.64 6.20 27.10
C PHE A 918 8.51 6.20 28.15
N GLY A 919 7.27 6.20 27.66
CA GLY A 919 6.06 5.89 28.41
C GLY A 919 4.98 5.48 27.41
N THR A 920 4.41 4.28 27.54
CA THR A 920 3.63 3.65 26.46
C THR A 920 2.26 4.26 26.21
N ASP A 921 1.69 4.92 27.22
CA ASP A 921 0.25 5.15 27.36
C ASP A 921 -0.56 3.88 27.01
N SER A 922 -0.07 2.74 27.50
CA SER A 922 -0.76 1.47 27.32
C SER A 922 -2.06 1.50 28.11
N ALA A 923 -3.16 1.61 27.37
CA ALA A 923 -4.48 1.85 27.91
C ALA A 923 -5.46 0.77 27.43
N PRO A 924 -5.48 -0.40 28.09
CA PRO A 924 -6.40 -1.48 27.77
C PRO A 924 -7.85 -1.10 28.07
N HIS A 925 -8.72 -1.57 27.18
CA HIS A 925 -10.17 -1.44 27.20
C HIS A 925 -10.81 -2.68 26.58
N PRO A 926 -11.98 -3.13 27.05
CA PRO A 926 -12.70 -4.24 26.42
C PRO A 926 -12.98 -3.99 24.94
N ALA A 927 -12.88 -5.04 24.12
CA ALA A 927 -13.14 -4.97 22.68
C ALA A 927 -14.59 -4.57 22.34
N SER A 928 -15.51 -4.59 23.31
CA SER A 928 -16.87 -4.05 23.22
C SER A 928 -16.94 -2.53 23.40
N THR A 929 -16.19 -1.93 24.33
CA THR A 929 -16.18 -0.47 24.53
C THR A 929 -15.38 0.27 23.44
N LYS A 930 -14.51 -0.45 22.73
CA LYS A 930 -13.92 -0.02 21.45
C LYS A 930 -14.87 -0.13 20.25
N ARG A 931 -16.06 -0.72 20.40
CA ARG A 931 -17.07 -0.90 19.33
C ARG A 931 -18.43 -0.22 19.65
N ALA A 932 -18.48 0.63 20.67
CA ALA A 932 -19.68 1.38 21.07
C ALA A 932 -19.74 2.79 20.43
N ASP A 933 -20.93 3.42 20.41
CA ASP A 933 -21.20 4.74 19.82
C ASP A 933 -20.28 5.88 20.31
N ARG A 934 -19.63 5.69 21.46
CA ARG A 934 -18.51 6.52 21.95
C ARG A 934 -17.33 5.60 22.29
N TYR A 935 -16.32 5.59 21.42
CA TYR A 935 -15.13 4.76 21.60
C TYR A 935 -14.33 5.19 22.85
N ALA A 936 -13.93 4.21 23.67
CA ALA A 936 -13.01 4.46 24.78
C ALA A 936 -11.63 4.92 24.27
N ALA A 937 -11.07 5.98 24.85
CA ALA A 937 -9.77 6.52 24.44
C ALA A 937 -8.62 5.77 25.12
N GLY A 938 -7.65 5.33 24.33
CA GLY A 938 -6.47 4.57 24.79
C GLY A 938 -6.12 3.42 23.84
N VAL A 939 -4.83 3.11 23.73
CA VAL A 939 -4.29 2.08 22.82
C VAL A 939 -3.52 1.06 23.65
N PHE A 940 -3.79 -0.24 23.49
CA PHE A 940 -3.13 -1.28 24.28
C PHE A 940 -1.80 -1.70 23.65
N THR A 941 -0.69 -1.22 24.20
CA THR A 941 0.65 -1.38 23.62
C THR A 941 1.58 -2.26 24.46
N GLN A 942 1.25 -2.55 25.72
CA GLN A 942 2.13 -3.23 26.67
C GLN A 942 2.78 -4.54 26.16
N PRO A 943 2.05 -5.48 25.52
CA PRO A 943 2.56 -6.84 25.29
C PRO A 943 3.82 -6.90 24.41
N HIS A 944 4.03 -5.92 23.53
CA HIS A 944 5.23 -5.78 22.69
C HIS A 944 5.78 -4.34 22.78
N ALA A 945 5.71 -3.71 23.97
CA ALA A 945 5.99 -2.29 24.21
C ALA A 945 7.31 -1.79 23.59
N VAL A 946 8.43 -2.43 23.90
CA VAL A 946 9.74 -2.12 23.31
C VAL A 946 9.75 -2.42 21.81
N GLY A 947 9.09 -3.50 21.38
CA GLY A 947 9.04 -3.94 19.99
C GLY A 947 8.44 -2.90 19.05
N TYR A 948 7.33 -2.29 19.45
CA TYR A 948 6.68 -1.22 18.69
C TYR A 948 7.54 0.05 18.54
N VAL A 949 8.44 0.33 19.49
CA VAL A 949 9.43 1.40 19.33
C VAL A 949 10.44 1.01 18.25
N ILE A 950 10.93 -0.24 18.21
CA ILE A 950 11.87 -0.66 17.16
C ILE A 950 11.20 -0.66 15.78
N ASP A 951 9.96 -1.15 15.65
CA ASP A 951 9.14 -1.06 14.43
C ASP A 951 9.03 0.40 13.92
N ALA A 952 8.75 1.35 14.81
CA ALA A 952 8.60 2.76 14.47
C ALA A 952 9.94 3.41 14.05
N LEU A 953 11.04 3.04 14.71
CA LEU A 953 12.39 3.49 14.35
C LEU A 953 12.85 2.90 13.01
N GLU A 954 12.53 1.65 12.73
CA GLU A 954 12.76 1.03 11.42
C GLU A 954 12.01 1.76 10.32
N GLN A 955 10.70 2.00 10.48
CA GLN A 955 9.94 2.79 9.51
C GLN A 955 10.49 4.21 9.37
N GLY A 956 10.98 4.81 10.46
CA GLY A 956 11.67 6.10 10.43
C GLY A 956 12.96 6.09 9.59
N VAL A 957 13.74 5.01 9.62
CA VAL A 957 14.92 4.85 8.75
C VAL A 957 14.53 4.55 7.30
N GLN A 958 13.55 3.66 7.09
CA GLN A 958 13.05 3.29 5.75
C GLN A 958 12.48 4.49 4.98
N THR A 959 11.83 5.42 5.69
CA THR A 959 11.24 6.65 5.13
C THR A 959 12.22 7.84 5.09
N GLY A 960 13.50 7.64 5.45
CA GLY A 960 14.52 8.70 5.45
C GLY A 960 14.32 9.80 6.50
N VAL A 961 13.43 9.58 7.48
CA VAL A 961 13.17 10.50 8.60
C VAL A 961 14.32 10.48 9.60
N LEU A 962 14.88 9.29 9.82
CA LEU A 962 16.09 9.02 10.61
C LEU A 962 17.17 8.45 9.68
N LYS A 963 18.43 8.71 9.97
CA LYS A 963 19.54 7.95 9.38
C LYS A 963 19.77 6.68 10.17
N GLU A 964 20.21 5.61 9.51
CA GLU A 964 20.50 4.34 10.20
C GLU A 964 21.58 4.51 11.28
N GLY A 965 22.54 5.42 11.09
CA GLY A 965 23.57 5.78 12.08
C GLY A 965 23.09 6.66 13.24
N GLU A 966 21.87 7.21 13.18
CA GLU A 966 21.29 7.99 14.28
C GLU A 966 20.63 7.09 15.35
N VAL A 967 20.27 5.85 14.98
CA VAL A 967 19.78 4.81 15.89
C VAL A 967 20.97 3.99 16.41
N THR A 968 21.50 4.41 17.56
CA THR A 968 22.62 3.74 18.26
C THR A 968 22.15 3.07 19.55
N LYS A 969 22.96 2.16 20.10
CA LYS A 969 22.64 1.47 21.36
C LYS A 969 22.45 2.46 22.51
N GLU A 970 23.30 3.48 22.57
CA GLU A 970 23.37 4.45 23.66
C GLU A 970 22.13 5.34 23.68
N ARG A 971 21.66 5.77 22.50
CA ARG A 971 20.42 6.55 22.34
C ARG A 971 19.18 5.72 22.65
N LEU A 972 19.15 4.48 22.17
CA LEU A 972 18.06 3.55 22.42
C LEU A 972 17.95 3.18 23.91
N GLN A 973 19.08 2.94 24.58
CA GLN A 973 19.16 2.72 26.02
C GLN A 973 18.77 3.97 26.81
N GLY A 974 19.23 5.17 26.39
CA GLY A 974 18.82 6.44 27.00
C GLY A 974 17.30 6.59 27.02
N PHE A 975 16.67 6.50 25.85
CA PHE A 975 15.23 6.69 25.68
C PHE A 975 14.38 5.61 26.40
N LEU A 976 14.72 4.32 26.24
CA LEU A 976 13.92 3.20 26.78
C LEU A 976 14.21 2.84 28.24
N CYS A 977 15.41 3.10 28.75
CA CYS A 977 15.89 2.56 30.02
C CYS A 977 16.28 3.64 31.03
N ASP A 978 17.12 4.59 30.63
CA ASP A 978 17.91 5.37 31.59
C ASP A 978 17.30 6.73 31.91
N PHE A 979 16.80 7.47 30.91
CA PHE A 979 16.31 8.84 31.08
C PHE A 979 15.09 8.94 32.00
N GLY A 980 14.07 8.09 31.80
CA GLY A 980 12.90 8.06 32.68
C GLY A 980 13.25 7.69 34.12
N ARG A 981 14.08 6.66 34.32
CA ARG A 981 14.58 6.26 35.65
C ARG A 981 15.36 7.39 36.33
N THR A 982 16.19 8.11 35.58
CA THR A 982 16.93 9.28 36.06
C THR A 982 15.98 10.40 36.48
N PHE A 983 15.00 10.75 35.63
CA PHE A 983 14.05 11.82 35.94
C PHE A 983 13.20 11.51 37.17
N TYR A 984 12.72 10.27 37.33
CA TYR A 984 11.96 9.84 38.51
C TYR A 984 12.80 9.59 39.77
N LYS A 985 14.14 9.48 39.64
CA LYS A 985 15.11 9.10 40.70
C LYS A 985 14.92 7.65 41.19
N VAL A 986 14.72 6.72 40.26
CA VAL A 986 14.48 5.29 40.51
C VAL A 986 15.67 4.45 40.04
N THR A 987 16.20 3.60 40.91
CA THR A 987 17.30 2.69 40.59
C THR A 987 16.79 1.36 40.02
N ASP A 988 17.45 0.84 38.98
CA ASP A 988 17.30 -0.57 38.59
C ASP A 988 18.08 -1.46 39.57
N GLU A 989 17.40 -1.89 40.63
CA GLU A 989 17.94 -2.78 41.65
C GLU A 989 18.24 -4.18 41.10
N ARG A 990 17.45 -4.63 40.11
CA ARG A 990 17.50 -6.00 39.57
C ARG A 990 18.58 -6.16 38.49
N LYS A 991 18.87 -5.10 37.74
CA LYS A 991 19.90 -5.04 36.67
C LYS A 991 19.67 -6.05 35.55
N GLU A 992 18.40 -6.38 35.32
CA GLU A 992 17.96 -7.36 34.32
C GLU A 992 18.29 -6.90 32.91
N ARG A 993 18.52 -7.87 32.03
CA ARG A 993 18.84 -7.63 30.62
C ARG A 993 17.73 -8.15 29.73
N MET A 994 17.43 -7.38 28.69
CA MET A 994 16.62 -7.83 27.56
C MET A 994 17.49 -7.88 26.30
N VAL A 995 17.27 -8.90 25.49
CA VAL A 995 17.87 -9.07 24.17
C VAL A 995 16.79 -8.84 23.12
N LEU A 996 16.99 -7.87 22.24
CA LEU A 996 16.10 -7.62 21.11
C LEU A 996 16.24 -8.73 20.08
N ALA A 997 15.14 -9.28 19.60
CA ALA A 997 15.11 -10.20 18.47
C ALA A 997 13.87 -9.98 17.59
N ARG A 998 13.91 -10.46 16.35
CA ARG A 998 12.72 -10.46 15.47
C ARG A 998 11.77 -11.57 15.91
N GLU A 999 10.52 -11.21 16.19
CA GLU A 999 9.49 -12.18 16.59
C GLU A 999 9.15 -13.11 15.41
N LYS A 1000 8.78 -14.36 15.71
CA LYS A 1000 8.49 -15.39 14.69
C LYS A 1000 7.02 -15.51 14.32
N GLU A 1001 6.18 -14.92 15.15
CA GLU A 1001 4.72 -14.94 15.12
C GLU A 1001 4.23 -13.48 15.08
N ALA A 1002 3.01 -13.26 14.61
CA ALA A 1002 2.41 -11.93 14.59
C ALA A 1002 1.82 -11.58 15.95
N VAL A 1003 1.65 -10.28 16.22
CA VAL A 1003 0.88 -9.79 17.37
C VAL A 1003 -0.52 -10.42 17.35
N GLU A 1004 -0.94 -10.97 18.50
CA GLU A 1004 -2.23 -11.63 18.69
C GLU A 1004 -3.42 -10.76 18.25
N ASP A 1005 -4.43 -11.36 17.61
CA ASP A 1005 -5.62 -10.62 17.15
C ASP A 1005 -6.47 -10.09 18.32
N VAL A 1006 -6.57 -10.90 19.39
CA VAL A 1006 -7.29 -10.62 20.63
C VAL A 1006 -6.57 -11.34 21.78
N MET A 1007 -6.41 -10.66 22.92
CA MET A 1007 -6.08 -11.30 24.20
C MET A 1007 -7.35 -11.46 25.04
N THR A 1008 -7.57 -12.65 25.63
CA THR A 1008 -8.80 -12.96 26.37
C THR A 1008 -8.49 -13.36 27.81
N SER A 1009 -9.32 -12.92 28.76
CA SER A 1009 -9.26 -13.33 30.17
C SER A 1009 -9.46 -14.85 30.34
N ALA A 1010 -8.93 -15.41 31.43
CA ALA A 1010 -8.96 -16.85 31.70
C ALA A 1010 -10.38 -17.45 31.85
N ASP A 1011 -11.39 -16.61 32.06
CA ASP A 1011 -12.81 -16.97 32.15
C ASP A 1011 -13.60 -16.70 30.85
N GLY A 1012 -12.94 -16.22 29.80
CA GLY A 1012 -13.53 -15.92 28.50
C GLY A 1012 -14.39 -14.65 28.42
N LYS A 1013 -14.54 -13.87 29.50
CA LYS A 1013 -15.50 -12.75 29.54
C LYS A 1013 -14.96 -11.41 29.04
N VAL A 1014 -13.64 -11.21 29.05
CA VAL A 1014 -13.00 -9.93 28.71
C VAL A 1014 -11.99 -10.14 27.59
N GLU A 1015 -12.26 -9.51 26.45
CA GLU A 1015 -11.36 -9.43 25.30
C GLU A 1015 -10.68 -8.05 25.27
N VAL A 1016 -9.37 -8.00 25.10
CA VAL A 1016 -8.58 -6.77 24.87
C VAL A 1016 -7.78 -6.95 23.59
N VAL A 1017 -7.86 -5.96 22.70
CA VAL A 1017 -7.18 -5.99 21.40
C VAL A 1017 -5.87 -5.20 21.47
N PRO A 1018 -4.70 -5.81 21.19
CA PRO A 1018 -3.43 -5.11 21.16
C PRO A 1018 -3.29 -4.23 19.91
N PHE A 1019 -2.46 -3.20 20.02
CA PHE A 1019 -2.00 -2.38 18.91
C PHE A 1019 -1.31 -3.23 17.84
N ARG A 1020 -1.44 -2.87 16.55
CA ARG A 1020 -0.80 -3.60 15.42
C ARG A 1020 -1.11 -5.11 15.36
N ARG A 1021 -2.29 -5.54 15.86
CA ARG A 1021 -2.83 -6.90 15.70
C ARG A 1021 -2.61 -7.47 14.29
N GLY A 1022 -2.22 -8.75 14.21
CA GLY A 1022 -1.95 -9.44 12.96
C GLY A 1022 -0.72 -8.93 12.18
N LYS A 1023 0.14 -8.09 12.77
CA LYS A 1023 1.42 -7.66 12.17
C LYS A 1023 2.61 -8.29 12.88
N MET A 1024 3.72 -8.44 12.17
CA MET A 1024 5.01 -8.78 12.78
C MET A 1024 5.55 -7.59 13.59
N THR A 1025 6.30 -7.88 14.65
CA THR A 1025 6.98 -6.88 15.51
C THR A 1025 8.32 -7.45 16.02
N TRP A 1026 8.99 -6.72 16.91
CA TRP A 1026 10.18 -7.17 17.63
C TRP A 1026 9.83 -7.71 19.03
N GLU A 1027 10.51 -8.79 19.44
CA GLU A 1027 10.42 -9.37 20.78
C GLU A 1027 11.56 -8.89 21.69
N ALA A 1028 11.27 -8.74 22.99
CA ALA A 1028 12.24 -8.39 24.02
C ALA A 1028 12.45 -9.56 24.99
N LYS A 1029 13.51 -10.34 24.78
CA LYS A 1029 13.77 -11.58 25.54
C LYS A 1029 14.63 -11.34 26.78
N TRP A 1030 14.09 -11.67 27.95
CA TRP A 1030 14.84 -11.67 29.21
C TRP A 1030 16.04 -12.64 29.18
N LYS A 1031 17.12 -12.25 29.85
CA LYS A 1031 18.40 -12.95 29.90
C LYS A 1031 18.98 -12.99 31.32
#